data_AF-A0A4Q2FQU1-F1
#
_entry.id   AF-A0A4Q2FQU1-F1
#
_cell.length_a   1.000
_cell.length_b   1.000
_cell.length_c   1.000
_cell.angle_alpha   90.00
_cell.angle_beta   90.00
_cell.angle_gamma   90.00
#
_symmetry.space_group_name_H-M   'P 1'
#
loop_
_entity.id
_entity.type
_entity.pdbx_description
1 polymer ?
#
loop_
_entity_poly.entity_id
_entity_poly.type
_entity_poly.pdbx_seq_one_letter_code
_entity_poly.pdbx_strand_id
1 'polypeptide(L)'
;MTEKTQGHGYFRKKKWAKGLVSGIAVAGIVAFSAGSAFADEAVQPESKNDNNIYATQAGKATGSQSVAIDNGAVTKAAEKAKEAGVNVSETQIVDKGTDSTAPKLEQSKSEIKQDQDKQVKELEEATTKQVENNTAFNEAQKAIQANNQFVADEKAKHEGETTVTVTNDSSTATDGSATQNKKATQTAKKVLAENQQAVSTYLEEKGKYEATVKQATELNQAVETATAELKKSDVTVSVVTRTVSSVAEVEALKKQNDQAIATAKGKVELNKALMAAYTEKKNASDQVNQDAERKSTELKNSGVLLSSKTQEVSSADEAKQIGKQNQAAYDKAKKAQADWQKKYNELQSKTSTEGYTKEVVLQALSLSTANPNANVKSSASGAKELTTSYIGSSSGNSGYGRILDSTKVLKYRDVGNGWKTEIDYTGLKGLTVSTTDGQKQDISRIHRKFEIINQGETGLIDVYVLNDPTEGFVAARNDGIGTTYDYMRFRVTDTYYYKVDGKEVAFNASEKTPAALTYSSLNYNKIGWEGAGAVNGKNVEINGSTVTYHKNDGYNYADDYNTEDKVGVTWDTSDSPYQYKGAALGVFKEGTAFSTDFTQWDGYAESGGQTYWFALNTKVVTPVIEVPATATITKTTVKPVKPEPVSAELVKAKNPVKPTLALKTLSETKNQKLSASYHGYKLQYKPVVRKSVADTDKTNTNGQTVAKNATQLYTLHHDNIYANLKKGDKITIIDPLEAGAVPDVAVTKAAAEKAGWGVAYDAGKNTYTFTATYEGKRLAAPVITWKPIYDKGFYDNTYKVLVNKYEVYSNTVTTKTPKPPKPVKAVLDRSGKDINGATTFDRNVTFRLVTDYSPYTKTLASAQALGKKFAILDDVQDGAFSVYQGNIKMTAAGKDVKSLFDMHHVLSDKGRTDAINKILKELNLQPRGEFYLWVAKDSKSFYHNYVKQNKNVTIDLPAKLLVKAGEKVKNDFKQIDFGNSYQSNLVTVEVPDVKPEKHALDQKDNKKVLDGQEIQIGKYLRYLLDGVTVPTKHDSLFQYDGIDQLDMVHDRYTGKWEGILKGTEYTAEQDLILPYDVILKDGKVVKAGDKIVKGSSYAFTFEFNQDTNSEFIKKLVTVKWDAKGGQWSYVINQDFLNSLGVKGTFDADFYIEVERIAAGEVENTFVNIVNGQEMTAKVTTHTPPKPEEPGKPNPQPSLPNTGSAASMLPVVGMILGLLSLAGLRKSKEN
;
A
#
# COMPACT_ATOMS: atom_id res chain seq x y z
N MET A 1 40.77 28.09 -11.19
CA MET A 1 39.67 27.70 -12.10
C MET A 1 38.82 26.65 -11.41
N THR A 2 37.55 26.49 -11.80
CA THR A 2 36.56 25.71 -11.04
C THR A 2 35.91 24.62 -11.90
N GLU A 3 35.87 23.41 -11.37
CA GLU A 3 34.82 22.43 -11.70
C GLU A 3 34.10 22.00 -10.41
N LYS A 4 32.81 21.66 -10.52
CA LYS A 4 31.92 21.40 -9.38
C LYS A 4 31.27 20.03 -9.51
N THR A 5 31.61 19.10 -8.62
CA THR A 5 30.81 17.90 -8.39
C THR A 5 29.56 18.26 -7.56
N GLN A 6 28.37 17.88 -8.02
CA GLN A 6 27.12 17.98 -7.27
C GLN A 6 26.63 16.59 -6.87
N GLY A 7 26.35 16.39 -5.57
CA GLY A 7 25.70 15.19 -5.06
C GLY A 7 24.19 15.38 -4.87
N HIS A 8 23.38 14.46 -5.38
CA HIS A 8 21.93 14.52 -5.24
C HIS A 8 21.43 14.01 -3.88
N GLY A 9 21.16 14.93 -2.95
CA GLY A 9 20.46 14.64 -1.69
C GLY A 9 18.94 14.50 -1.91
N TYR A 10 18.33 13.47 -1.31
CA TYR A 10 16.92 13.12 -1.49
C TYR A 10 15.97 13.99 -0.63
N PHE A 11 15.87 15.29 -0.96
CA PHE A 11 14.97 16.22 -0.28
C PHE A 11 13.60 16.32 -0.98
N ARG A 12 12.51 16.02 -0.26
CA ARG A 12 11.15 16.36 -0.71
C ARG A 12 10.97 17.89 -0.69
N LYS A 13 10.82 18.50 -1.86
CA LYS A 13 10.35 19.89 -1.98
C LYS A 13 8.92 19.99 -1.41
N LYS A 14 8.75 20.51 -0.18
CA LYS A 14 7.45 20.99 0.30
C LYS A 14 6.98 22.08 -0.67
N LYS A 15 5.83 21.90 -1.34
CA LYS A 15 5.21 22.95 -2.15
C LYS A 15 4.55 23.94 -1.19
N TRP A 16 5.11 25.15 -1.10
CA TRP A 16 4.46 26.28 -0.46
C TRP A 16 3.31 26.74 -1.35
N ALA A 17 2.08 26.60 -0.85
CA ALA A 17 0.91 27.18 -1.51
C ALA A 17 0.75 28.63 -1.04
N LYS A 18 0.67 29.58 -1.99
CA LYS A 18 0.25 30.95 -1.67
C LYS A 18 -1.24 30.91 -1.32
N GLY A 19 -1.58 31.20 -0.07
CA GLY A 19 -2.96 31.42 0.39
C GLY A 19 -2.93 32.58 1.38
N LEU A 20 -3.59 33.69 1.02
CA LEU A 20 -3.53 34.94 1.78
C LEU A 20 -4.75 35.04 2.70
N VAL A 21 -4.53 34.89 4.02
CA VAL A 21 -5.52 35.17 5.07
C VAL A 21 -4.84 35.94 6.19
N SER A 22 -5.50 36.98 6.68
CA SER A 22 -4.98 37.91 7.69
C SER A 22 -4.74 37.26 9.04
N GLY A 23 -3.73 37.74 9.77
CA GLY A 23 -3.40 37.23 11.10
C GLY A 23 -4.32 37.76 12.21
N ILE A 24 -4.62 36.89 13.17
CA ILE A 24 -5.06 37.27 14.52
C ILE A 24 -4.06 36.65 15.50
N ALA A 25 -3.56 37.44 16.45
CA ALA A 25 -2.64 36.96 17.47
C ALA A 25 -3.42 36.26 18.59
N VAL A 26 -2.99 35.05 18.97
CA VAL A 26 -3.46 34.36 20.18
C VAL A 26 -2.25 34.14 21.09
N ALA A 27 -2.11 35.01 22.09
CA ALA A 27 -1.30 34.70 23.26
C ALA A 27 -2.02 33.64 24.11
N GLY A 28 -1.25 32.75 24.74
CA GLY A 28 -1.80 31.52 25.30
C GLY A 28 -2.56 31.69 26.62
N ILE A 29 -3.37 30.68 26.94
CA ILE A 29 -3.71 30.26 28.30
C ILE A 29 -3.68 28.71 28.30
N VAL A 30 -3.10 28.12 29.34
CA VAL A 30 -3.23 26.67 29.61
C VAL A 30 -4.39 26.48 30.56
N ALA A 31 -5.51 25.93 30.06
CA ALA A 31 -6.66 25.56 30.87
C ALA A 31 -7.24 24.24 30.35
N PHE A 32 -7.38 23.25 31.24
CA PHE A 32 -8.18 22.06 30.97
C PHE A 32 -9.66 22.42 31.18
N SER A 33 -10.46 22.39 30.11
CA SER A 33 -11.92 22.42 30.18
C SER A 33 -12.50 21.33 29.27
N ALA A 34 -13.42 20.54 29.79
CA ALA A 34 -14.06 19.48 29.02
C ALA A 34 -15.10 20.09 28.07
N GLY A 35 -14.97 19.80 26.78
CA GLY A 35 -15.91 20.22 25.75
C GLY A 35 -15.69 19.41 24.48
N SER A 36 -16.76 18.86 23.91
CA SER A 36 -16.71 17.98 22.73
C SER A 36 -16.41 18.77 21.46
N ALA A 37 -15.15 19.11 21.23
CA ALA A 37 -14.70 19.61 19.95
C ALA A 37 -14.86 18.53 18.87
N PHE A 38 -15.43 18.90 17.73
CA PHE A 38 -15.48 18.02 16.56
C PHE A 38 -14.05 17.60 16.16
N ALA A 39 -13.89 16.34 15.75
CA ALA A 39 -12.61 15.77 15.32
C ALA A 39 -12.23 16.24 13.90
N ASP A 40 -12.11 17.55 13.73
CA ASP A 40 -11.52 18.19 12.56
C ASP A 40 -10.06 17.69 12.40
N GLU A 41 -9.54 17.61 11.17
CA GLU A 41 -8.26 16.93 10.90
C GLU A 41 -7.06 17.79 11.35
N ALA A 42 -6.83 17.85 12.68
CA ALA A 42 -5.88 18.72 13.35
C ALA A 42 -4.45 18.56 12.80
N VAL A 43 -4.08 19.48 11.91
CA VAL A 43 -2.81 19.45 11.19
C VAL A 43 -1.67 19.78 12.15
N GLN A 44 -0.67 18.91 12.20
CA GLN A 44 0.59 19.16 12.91
C GLN A 44 1.24 20.46 12.38
N PRO A 45 1.46 21.49 13.24
CA PRO A 45 2.12 22.72 12.82
C PRO A 45 3.63 22.49 12.63
N GLU A 46 4.31 23.36 11.88
CA GLU A 46 5.76 23.25 11.73
C GLU A 46 6.51 23.72 12.98
N SER A 47 7.57 23.00 13.39
CA SER A 47 8.45 23.42 14.48
C SER A 47 9.05 24.80 14.29
N LYS A 48 8.81 25.66 15.29
CA LYS A 48 9.39 27.01 15.44
C LYS A 48 10.72 27.01 16.24
N ASN A 49 11.23 25.83 16.59
CA ASN A 49 12.50 25.65 17.29
C ASN A 49 13.62 25.20 16.35
N ASP A 50 14.79 24.97 16.93
CA ASP A 50 16.01 24.58 16.22
C ASP A 50 15.94 23.24 15.45
N ASN A 51 14.92 22.38 15.62
CA ASN A 51 14.90 21.03 15.05
C ASN A 51 15.05 21.03 13.51
N ASN A 52 14.28 21.88 12.85
CA ASN A 52 14.37 22.08 11.39
C ASN A 52 15.78 22.52 10.96
N ILE A 53 16.46 23.36 11.77
CA ILE A 53 17.83 23.82 11.50
C ILE A 53 18.82 22.68 11.71
N TYR A 54 18.71 21.94 12.81
CA TYR A 54 19.61 20.84 13.17
C TYR A 54 19.52 19.70 12.14
N ALA A 55 18.32 19.42 11.59
CA ALA A 55 18.13 18.49 10.49
C ALA A 55 18.93 18.87 9.23
N THR A 56 19.09 20.17 8.89
CA THR A 56 19.96 20.58 7.78
C THR A 56 21.44 20.31 8.02
N GLN A 57 21.85 20.15 9.28
CA GLN A 57 23.23 19.87 9.70
C GLN A 57 23.46 18.42 10.09
N ALA A 58 22.48 17.53 9.93
CA ALA A 58 22.54 16.15 10.38
C ALA A 58 23.82 15.42 9.90
N GLY A 59 24.53 14.79 10.83
CA GLY A 59 25.80 14.09 10.59
C GLY A 59 27.03 14.98 10.38
N LYS A 60 26.92 16.30 10.51
CA LYS A 60 28.05 17.25 10.36
C LYS A 60 28.62 17.68 11.71
N ALA A 61 29.81 18.27 11.68
CA ALA A 61 30.46 18.88 12.84
C ALA A 61 31.31 20.10 12.45
N THR A 62 31.34 21.11 13.32
CA THR A 62 31.77 22.50 13.01
C THR A 62 33.28 22.71 12.93
N GLY A 63 34.11 21.76 13.35
CA GLY A 63 35.57 21.88 13.30
C GLY A 63 36.28 20.55 13.48
N SER A 64 37.47 20.59 14.08
CA SER A 64 38.20 19.47 14.68
C SER A 64 38.81 19.92 16.01
N GLN A 65 39.12 18.97 16.89
CA GLN A 65 39.79 19.19 18.16
C GLN A 65 41.25 18.76 18.02
N SER A 66 42.20 19.53 18.56
CA SER A 66 43.57 19.02 18.72
C SER A 66 43.60 17.90 19.76
N VAL A 67 44.33 16.83 19.44
CA VAL A 67 44.65 15.77 20.39
C VAL A 67 45.95 16.16 21.09
N ALA A 68 45.97 16.06 22.42
CA ALA A 68 47.19 16.32 23.18
C ALA A 68 48.14 15.12 23.02
N ILE A 69 49.23 15.32 22.27
CA ILE A 69 50.33 14.36 22.16
C ILE A 69 51.47 14.83 23.06
N ASP A 70 51.84 14.01 24.04
CA ASP A 70 53.03 14.24 24.84
C ASP A 70 54.27 13.81 24.03
N ASN A 71 55.10 14.78 23.65
CA ASN A 71 56.39 14.53 23.01
C ASN A 71 57.56 14.64 24.01
N GLY A 72 57.29 15.01 25.26
CA GLY A 72 58.30 15.34 26.27
C GLY A 72 59.14 14.15 26.74
N ALA A 73 58.68 12.91 26.55
CA ALA A 73 59.52 11.72 26.73
C ALA A 73 60.66 11.68 25.68
N VAL A 74 60.35 11.94 24.41
CA VAL A 74 61.32 12.00 23.31
C VAL A 74 62.27 13.18 23.52
N THR A 75 61.74 14.36 23.87
CA THR A 75 62.57 15.55 24.16
C THR A 75 63.54 15.31 25.32
N LYS A 76 63.11 14.69 26.42
CA LYS A 76 63.99 14.38 27.56
C LYS A 76 65.04 13.31 27.24
N ALA A 77 64.70 12.32 26.40
CA ALA A 77 65.69 11.37 25.89
C ALA A 77 66.73 12.08 25.00
N ALA A 78 66.29 13.03 24.17
CA ALA A 78 67.17 13.87 23.35
C ALA A 78 68.05 14.82 24.16
N GLU A 79 67.56 15.36 25.29
CA GLU A 79 68.35 16.19 26.21
C GLU A 79 69.46 15.36 26.88
N LYS A 80 69.13 14.21 27.48
CA LYS A 80 70.12 13.28 28.06
C LYS A 80 71.15 12.80 27.05
N ALA A 81 70.72 12.53 25.82
CA ALA A 81 71.60 12.15 24.72
C ALA A 81 72.62 13.27 24.43
N LYS A 82 72.19 14.54 24.36
CA LYS A 82 73.08 15.70 24.19
C LYS A 82 74.08 15.82 25.36
N GLU A 83 73.63 15.63 26.60
CA GLU A 83 74.50 15.65 27.79
C GLU A 83 75.56 14.53 27.77
N ALA A 84 75.22 13.34 27.27
CA ALA A 84 76.18 12.24 27.09
C ALA A 84 77.16 12.46 25.91
N GLY A 85 76.92 13.45 25.04
CA GLY A 85 77.76 13.80 23.89
C GLY A 85 77.24 13.35 22.53
N VAL A 86 75.98 12.89 22.43
CA VAL A 86 75.30 12.55 21.17
C VAL A 86 74.87 13.84 20.45
N ASN A 87 75.12 13.93 19.15
CA ASN A 87 74.67 15.05 18.31
C ASN A 87 73.19 14.86 17.93
N VAL A 88 72.26 15.53 18.63
CA VAL A 88 70.81 15.33 18.40
C VAL A 88 70.15 16.54 17.74
N SER A 89 69.44 16.30 16.63
CA SER A 89 68.67 17.28 15.86
C SER A 89 67.15 17.02 15.91
N GLU A 90 66.35 18.07 15.68
CA GLU A 90 64.89 17.97 15.59
C GLU A 90 64.43 18.18 14.13
N THR A 91 63.54 17.31 13.66
CA THR A 91 62.94 17.33 12.31
C THR A 91 61.48 17.82 12.36
N GLN A 92 60.89 18.10 11.18
CA GLN A 92 59.55 18.71 11.12
C GLN A 92 58.45 17.86 11.75
N ILE A 93 57.52 18.53 12.45
CA ILE A 93 56.39 17.91 13.14
C ILE A 93 55.51 17.13 12.15
N VAL A 94 55.37 15.82 12.38
CA VAL A 94 54.59 14.92 11.54
C VAL A 94 53.09 15.07 11.83
N ASP A 95 52.29 15.28 10.79
CA ASP A 95 50.83 15.33 10.88
C ASP A 95 50.21 13.95 10.63
N LYS A 96 49.46 13.43 11.61
CA LYS A 96 48.71 12.17 11.50
C LYS A 96 47.26 12.36 11.03
N GLY A 97 46.84 13.59 10.70
CA GLY A 97 45.53 13.87 10.12
C GLY A 97 44.40 14.01 11.15
N THR A 98 43.17 13.64 10.77
CA THR A 98 41.96 13.79 11.59
C THR A 98 41.16 12.50 11.71
N ASP A 99 41.05 11.96 12.92
CA ASP A 99 40.22 10.79 13.22
C ASP A 99 38.78 11.17 13.60
N SER A 100 37.83 10.24 13.44
CA SER A 100 36.39 10.49 13.69
C SER A 100 35.68 9.48 14.60
N THR A 101 36.34 8.38 14.96
CA THR A 101 35.81 7.35 15.88
C THR A 101 36.86 6.98 16.91
N ALA A 102 36.42 6.55 18.10
CA ALA A 102 37.33 6.22 19.20
C ALA A 102 38.37 5.13 18.84
N PRO A 103 38.03 4.00 18.17
CA PRO A 103 39.02 2.98 17.84
C PRO A 103 40.14 3.45 16.90
N LYS A 104 39.81 4.34 15.94
CA LYS A 104 40.84 4.92 15.07
C LYS A 104 41.75 5.89 15.83
N LEU A 105 41.18 6.73 16.70
CA LEU A 105 41.99 7.63 17.52
C LEU A 105 42.96 6.85 18.42
N GLU A 106 42.52 5.76 19.04
CA GLU A 106 43.42 4.90 19.85
C GLU A 106 44.45 4.17 18.98
N GLN A 107 44.11 3.76 17.74
CA GLN A 107 45.11 3.26 16.79
C GLN A 107 46.16 4.34 16.48
N SER A 108 45.75 5.55 16.08
CA SER A 108 46.67 6.65 15.77
C SER A 108 47.54 7.04 16.97
N LYS A 109 46.97 7.07 18.19
CA LYS A 109 47.73 7.25 19.45
C LYS A 109 48.72 6.11 19.67
N SER A 110 48.34 4.86 19.42
CA SER A 110 49.21 3.68 19.57
C SER A 110 50.36 3.70 18.55
N GLU A 111 50.09 4.06 17.29
CA GLU A 111 51.13 4.23 16.26
C GLU A 111 52.10 5.37 16.60
N ILE A 112 51.58 6.52 17.07
CA ILE A 112 52.40 7.64 17.56
C ILE A 112 53.24 7.17 18.74
N LYS A 113 52.63 6.53 19.75
CA LYS A 113 53.33 6.07 20.96
C LYS A 113 54.38 5.00 20.64
N GLN A 114 54.12 4.11 19.69
CA GLN A 114 55.07 3.11 19.23
C GLN A 114 56.27 3.73 18.50
N ASP A 115 56.07 4.76 17.67
CA ASP A 115 57.18 5.48 17.05
C ASP A 115 57.92 6.38 18.06
N GLN A 116 57.22 7.02 19.00
CA GLN A 116 57.83 7.78 20.10
C GLN A 116 58.64 6.87 21.04
N ASP A 117 58.15 5.68 21.38
CA ASP A 117 58.88 4.70 22.19
C ASP A 117 60.07 4.12 21.43
N LYS A 118 59.95 3.97 20.11
CA LYS A 118 61.07 3.65 19.23
C LYS A 118 62.10 4.79 19.22
N GLN A 119 61.69 6.05 19.05
CA GLN A 119 62.59 7.22 19.10
C GLN A 119 63.27 7.37 20.46
N VAL A 120 62.52 7.23 21.57
CA VAL A 120 63.07 7.21 22.94
C VAL A 120 64.08 6.07 23.07
N LYS A 121 63.73 4.85 22.65
CA LYS A 121 64.64 3.71 22.72
C LYS A 121 65.87 3.89 21.84
N GLU A 122 65.76 4.44 20.64
CA GLU A 122 66.88 4.72 19.74
C GLU A 122 67.78 5.83 20.32
N LEU A 123 67.20 6.85 20.99
CA LEU A 123 67.93 7.88 21.74
C LEU A 123 68.59 7.34 23.02
N GLU A 124 67.92 6.49 23.79
CA GLU A 124 68.45 5.89 25.03
C GLU A 124 69.49 4.80 24.74
N GLU A 125 69.32 4.01 23.67
CA GLU A 125 70.36 3.11 23.16
C GLU A 125 71.56 3.91 22.64
N ALA A 126 71.35 5.02 21.93
CA ALA A 126 72.44 5.91 21.52
C ALA A 126 73.14 6.53 22.73
N THR A 127 72.40 6.99 23.74
CA THR A 127 72.94 7.57 25.00
C THR A 127 73.75 6.53 25.77
N THR A 128 73.21 5.32 25.94
CA THR A 128 73.87 4.23 26.67
C THR A 128 75.15 3.81 25.96
N LYS A 129 75.07 3.56 24.65
CA LYS A 129 76.25 3.27 23.82
C LYS A 129 77.25 4.41 23.91
N GLN A 130 76.84 5.68 23.79
CA GLN A 130 77.73 6.85 23.91
C GLN A 130 78.56 6.86 25.21
N VAL A 131 77.95 6.51 26.35
CA VAL A 131 78.69 6.41 27.63
C VAL A 131 79.70 5.26 27.62
N GLU A 132 79.33 4.09 27.09
CA GLU A 132 80.24 2.96 26.95
C GLU A 132 81.36 3.23 25.91
N ASN A 133 81.04 3.97 24.83
CA ASN A 133 81.94 4.37 23.74
C ASN A 133 83.10 5.18 24.32
N ASN A 134 82.76 6.21 25.10
CA ASN A 134 83.70 7.08 25.82
C ASN A 134 84.67 6.28 26.70
N THR A 135 84.21 5.19 27.33
CA THR A 135 85.04 4.35 28.21
C THR A 135 86.02 3.49 27.42
N ALA A 136 85.53 2.72 26.44
CA ALA A 136 86.34 1.74 25.71
C ALA A 136 87.39 2.38 24.78
N PHE A 137 87.08 3.56 24.22
CA PHE A 137 87.97 4.35 23.36
C PHE A 137 89.40 4.47 23.92
N ASN A 138 89.52 4.76 25.22
CA ASN A 138 90.80 4.97 25.90
C ASN A 138 91.64 3.68 26.05
N GLU A 139 91.01 2.49 25.99
CA GLU A 139 91.72 1.21 26.04
C GLU A 139 92.27 0.82 24.66
N ALA A 140 91.50 1.07 23.61
CA ALA A 140 91.82 0.69 22.24
C ALA A 140 93.08 1.40 21.70
N GLN A 141 93.20 2.72 21.91
CA GLN A 141 94.28 3.56 21.34
C GLN A 141 95.69 2.96 21.54
N LYS A 142 95.95 2.33 22.69
CA LYS A 142 97.25 1.76 23.08
C LYS A 142 97.61 0.46 22.36
N ALA A 143 96.64 -0.37 21.96
CA ALA A 143 96.94 -1.66 21.31
C ALA A 143 97.25 -1.50 19.81
N ILE A 144 96.70 -0.45 19.21
CA ILE A 144 96.70 -0.17 17.77
C ILE A 144 98.10 0.17 17.26
N GLN A 145 98.80 1.03 17.99
CA GLN A 145 100.11 1.56 17.62
C GLN A 145 101.18 0.45 17.44
N ALA A 146 101.03 -0.69 18.12
CA ALA A 146 102.01 -1.78 18.10
C ALA A 146 102.08 -2.56 16.77
N ASN A 147 100.96 -2.72 16.05
CA ASN A 147 100.94 -3.50 14.80
C ASN A 147 101.22 -2.64 13.55
N ASN A 148 100.99 -1.32 13.62
CA ASN A 148 101.23 -0.41 12.50
C ASN A 148 102.68 -0.48 12.01
N GLN A 149 103.60 -0.62 12.96
CA GLN A 149 105.02 -0.77 12.70
C GLN A 149 105.31 -2.02 11.85
N PHE A 150 104.67 -3.15 12.15
CA PHE A 150 104.92 -4.43 11.45
C PHE A 150 104.51 -4.41 9.97
N VAL A 151 103.43 -3.70 9.62
CA VAL A 151 102.90 -3.71 8.24
C VAL A 151 103.51 -2.62 7.35
N ALA A 152 104.17 -1.61 7.93
CA ALA A 152 105.00 -0.71 7.14
C ALA A 152 106.11 -1.48 6.38
N ASP A 153 106.72 -2.47 7.05
CA ASP A 153 107.90 -3.18 6.57
C ASP A 153 107.59 -4.16 5.41
N GLU A 154 106.51 -4.96 5.52
CA GLU A 154 106.13 -5.94 4.48
C GLU A 154 105.45 -5.30 3.25
N LYS A 155 104.91 -4.07 3.37
CA LYS A 155 104.32 -3.34 2.24
C LYS A 155 105.31 -3.16 1.09
N ALA A 156 106.51 -2.70 1.45
CA ALA A 156 107.54 -2.24 0.53
C ALA A 156 108.12 -3.34 -0.36
N LYS A 157 107.92 -4.62 -0.02
CA LYS A 157 108.43 -5.77 -0.79
C LYS A 157 107.59 -6.14 -2.00
N HIS A 158 106.27 -5.90 -1.96
CA HIS A 158 105.33 -6.57 -2.86
C HIS A 158 104.36 -5.61 -3.61
N GLU A 159 104.30 -4.32 -3.26
CA GLU A 159 103.27 -3.40 -3.78
C GLU A 159 103.31 -3.12 -5.29
N GLY A 160 104.37 -3.52 -5.98
CA GLY A 160 104.48 -3.43 -7.44
C GLY A 160 103.74 -4.53 -8.21
N GLU A 161 103.40 -5.66 -7.59
CA GLU A 161 102.92 -6.86 -8.31
C GLU A 161 101.42 -7.14 -8.15
N THR A 162 100.83 -6.72 -7.03
CA THR A 162 99.40 -6.78 -6.73
C THR A 162 99.05 -5.62 -5.80
N THR A 163 97.75 -5.41 -5.57
CA THR A 163 97.32 -5.02 -4.22
C THR A 163 97.76 -6.13 -3.24
N VAL A 164 98.74 -5.94 -2.35
CA VAL A 164 99.38 -4.64 -2.01
C VAL A 164 98.42 -3.75 -1.25
N THR A 165 97.29 -4.34 -0.84
CA THR A 165 96.40 -3.79 0.16
C THR A 165 97.10 -3.97 1.49
N VAL A 166 97.99 -3.02 1.81
CA VAL A 166 98.02 -2.49 3.17
C VAL A 166 96.73 -1.71 3.33
N THR A 167 95.68 -2.44 3.68
CA THR A 167 94.53 -1.81 4.31
C THR A 167 95.01 -1.22 5.62
N ASN A 168 94.71 0.06 5.85
CA ASN A 168 94.65 0.54 7.22
C ASN A 168 93.35 -0.04 7.78
N ASP A 169 93.43 -1.21 8.42
CA ASP A 169 92.31 -1.97 8.93
C ASP A 169 91.60 -1.14 10.01
N SER A 170 90.43 -0.62 9.62
CA SER A 170 89.54 0.15 10.46
C SER A 170 88.72 -0.73 11.42
N SER A 171 89.06 -2.02 11.56
CA SER A 171 88.74 -2.78 12.78
C SER A 171 89.27 -2.10 14.06
N THR A 172 90.21 -1.15 13.91
CA THR A 172 90.72 -0.31 15.00
C THR A 172 90.52 1.20 14.83
N ALA A 173 90.44 1.78 13.62
CA ALA A 173 89.62 3.00 13.44
C ALA A 173 88.17 2.58 13.45
N THR A 174 87.76 2.11 14.62
CA THR A 174 86.37 1.90 14.93
C THR A 174 85.63 3.20 14.61
N ASP A 175 84.35 3.05 14.31
CA ASP A 175 83.40 4.16 14.35
C ASP A 175 83.51 4.97 15.67
N GLY A 176 83.97 4.27 16.71
CA GLY A 176 84.30 4.70 18.05
C GLY A 176 83.42 4.03 19.11
N SER A 177 82.64 3.03 18.69
CA SER A 177 81.66 2.36 19.55
C SER A 177 82.32 1.51 20.64
N ALA A 178 81.64 1.30 21.76
CA ALA A 178 82.16 0.63 22.95
C ALA A 178 82.67 -0.79 22.69
N THR A 179 81.80 -1.58 22.07
CA THR A 179 82.09 -2.96 21.69
C THR A 179 83.21 -2.99 20.66
N GLN A 180 83.20 -2.11 19.65
CA GLN A 180 84.26 -2.11 18.65
C GLN A 180 85.58 -1.64 19.24
N ASN A 181 85.61 -0.72 20.19
CA ASN A 181 86.85 -0.28 20.85
C ASN A 181 87.44 -1.39 21.74
N LYS A 182 86.66 -2.04 22.59
CA LYS A 182 87.14 -3.23 23.33
C LYS A 182 87.57 -4.36 22.39
N LYS A 183 86.88 -4.51 21.26
CA LYS A 183 87.24 -5.45 20.20
C LYS A 183 88.45 -5.01 19.38
N ALA A 184 88.75 -3.72 19.26
CA ALA A 184 89.95 -3.16 18.64
C ALA A 184 91.18 -3.46 19.50
N THR A 185 91.07 -3.36 20.83
CA THR A 185 92.11 -3.78 21.78
C THR A 185 92.52 -5.25 21.61
N GLN A 186 91.57 -6.11 21.20
CA GLN A 186 91.79 -7.54 20.97
C GLN A 186 92.22 -7.83 19.52
N THR A 187 91.51 -7.23 18.55
CA THR A 187 91.77 -7.36 17.10
C THR A 187 93.16 -6.83 16.77
N ALA A 188 93.64 -5.77 17.41
CA ALA A 188 94.98 -5.26 17.15
C ALA A 188 96.10 -6.26 17.48
N LYS A 189 95.89 -7.08 18.52
CA LYS A 189 96.82 -8.17 18.89
C LYS A 189 96.66 -9.40 17.97
N LYS A 190 95.46 -9.62 17.43
CA LYS A 190 95.14 -10.74 16.52
C LYS A 190 95.64 -10.48 15.09
N VAL A 191 95.43 -9.28 14.58
CA VAL A 191 95.79 -8.85 13.22
C VAL A 191 97.30 -8.92 13.00
N LEU A 192 98.10 -8.62 14.02
CA LEU A 192 99.57 -8.78 13.98
C LEU A 192 100.01 -10.19 13.56
N ALA A 193 99.31 -11.23 14.03
CA ALA A 193 99.57 -12.61 13.64
C ALA A 193 98.93 -12.98 12.29
N GLU A 194 97.76 -12.43 11.95
CA GLU A 194 97.12 -12.65 10.63
C GLU A 194 97.99 -12.14 9.47
N ASN A 195 98.63 -10.98 9.66
CA ASN A 195 99.50 -10.36 8.67
C ASN A 195 100.72 -11.22 8.30
N GLN A 196 101.26 -11.97 9.27
CA GLN A 196 102.39 -12.88 9.05
C GLN A 196 102.00 -14.10 8.18
N GLN A 197 100.74 -14.55 8.27
CA GLN A 197 100.25 -15.69 7.50
C GLN A 197 99.86 -15.31 6.05
N ALA A 198 99.34 -14.09 5.84
CA ALA A 198 98.79 -13.65 4.55
C ALA A 198 99.80 -13.60 3.39
N VAL A 199 101.09 -13.37 3.68
CA VAL A 199 102.17 -13.31 2.68
C VAL A 199 102.31 -14.63 1.91
N SER A 200 102.15 -15.77 2.59
CA SER A 200 102.46 -17.09 2.03
C SER A 200 101.38 -17.62 1.07
N THR A 201 100.12 -17.22 1.24
CA THR A 201 98.98 -17.76 0.44
C THR A 201 98.73 -17.01 -0.86
N TYR A 202 99.05 -15.71 -0.91
CA TYR A 202 98.68 -14.82 -2.03
C TYR A 202 99.21 -15.28 -3.40
N LEU A 203 100.46 -15.78 -3.46
CA LEU A 203 101.19 -15.96 -4.72
C LEU A 203 100.57 -17.00 -5.67
N GLU A 204 99.84 -18.00 -5.16
CA GLU A 204 99.38 -19.15 -5.95
C GLU A 204 97.99 -18.96 -6.60
N GLU A 205 97.10 -18.21 -5.96
CA GLU A 205 95.73 -18.02 -6.47
C GLU A 205 95.66 -17.09 -7.71
N LYS A 206 96.67 -16.21 -7.88
CA LYS A 206 96.70 -15.05 -8.79
C LYS A 206 96.19 -15.34 -10.21
N GLY A 207 96.68 -16.41 -10.84
CA GLY A 207 96.38 -16.73 -12.24
C GLY A 207 94.94 -17.18 -12.52
N LYS A 208 94.19 -17.65 -11.50
CA LYS A 208 92.84 -18.21 -11.69
C LYS A 208 91.73 -17.16 -11.61
N TYR A 209 91.96 -16.08 -10.86
CA TYR A 209 90.96 -15.04 -10.60
C TYR A 209 90.67 -14.16 -11.84
N GLU A 210 91.71 -13.74 -12.57
CA GLU A 210 91.57 -12.64 -13.55
C GLU A 210 90.67 -12.98 -14.75
N ALA A 211 90.54 -14.26 -15.10
CA ALA A 211 89.63 -14.73 -16.14
C ALA A 211 88.14 -14.66 -15.73
N THR A 212 87.80 -15.09 -14.51
CA THR A 212 86.41 -15.16 -14.03
C THR A 212 85.81 -13.78 -13.75
N VAL A 213 86.64 -12.84 -13.32
CA VAL A 213 86.26 -11.46 -12.95
C VAL A 213 85.68 -10.66 -14.09
N LYS A 214 86.25 -10.81 -15.29
CA LYS A 214 85.81 -10.08 -16.48
C LYS A 214 84.35 -10.41 -16.79
N GLN A 215 84.05 -11.70 -16.97
CA GLN A 215 82.71 -12.22 -17.22
C GLN A 215 81.71 -11.83 -16.11
N ALA A 216 82.09 -12.00 -14.84
CA ALA A 216 81.20 -11.71 -13.71
C ALA A 216 80.87 -10.22 -13.56
N THR A 217 81.79 -9.33 -13.94
CA THR A 217 81.56 -7.88 -13.96
C THR A 217 80.57 -7.49 -15.07
N GLU A 218 80.72 -8.04 -16.27
CA GLU A 218 79.78 -7.84 -17.40
C GLU A 218 78.35 -8.30 -17.05
N LEU A 219 78.20 -9.44 -16.35
CA LEU A 219 76.90 -9.91 -15.87
C LEU A 219 76.26 -8.98 -14.84
N ASN A 220 77.01 -8.50 -13.84
CA ASN A 220 76.46 -7.63 -12.80
C ASN A 220 75.90 -6.32 -13.35
N GLN A 221 76.58 -5.74 -14.34
CA GLN A 221 76.17 -4.47 -14.95
C GLN A 221 74.88 -4.63 -15.78
N ALA A 222 74.68 -5.78 -16.44
CA ALA A 222 73.42 -6.15 -17.07
C ALA A 222 72.28 -6.32 -16.04
N VAL A 223 72.55 -6.99 -14.90
CA VAL A 223 71.56 -7.19 -13.82
C VAL A 223 71.14 -5.87 -13.16
N GLU A 224 72.06 -4.92 -12.95
CA GLU A 224 71.70 -3.59 -12.43
C GLU A 224 70.82 -2.81 -13.40
N THR A 225 71.17 -2.81 -14.68
CA THR A 225 70.38 -2.17 -15.75
C THR A 225 68.96 -2.78 -15.80
N ALA A 226 68.84 -4.10 -15.84
CA ALA A 226 67.56 -4.79 -15.85
C ALA A 226 66.75 -4.58 -14.56
N THR A 227 67.40 -4.51 -13.40
CA THR A 227 66.74 -4.20 -12.12
C THR A 227 66.16 -2.78 -12.12
N ALA A 228 66.90 -1.81 -12.67
CA ALA A 228 66.47 -0.42 -12.76
C ALA A 228 65.35 -0.21 -13.80
N GLU A 229 65.27 -1.03 -14.83
CA GLU A 229 64.12 -1.07 -15.75
C GLU A 229 62.89 -1.72 -15.12
N LEU A 230 63.01 -2.95 -14.61
CA LEU A 230 61.88 -3.71 -14.06
C LEU A 230 61.19 -2.98 -12.89
N LYS A 231 61.96 -2.30 -12.03
CA LYS A 231 61.40 -1.49 -10.93
C LYS A 231 60.65 -0.23 -11.40
N LYS A 232 60.83 0.24 -12.63
CA LYS A 232 60.01 1.33 -13.22
C LYS A 232 58.66 0.83 -13.77
N SER A 233 58.41 -0.48 -13.71
CA SER A 233 57.20 -1.13 -14.22
C SER A 233 56.50 -1.97 -13.13
N ASP A 234 56.58 -1.52 -11.87
CA ASP A 234 55.99 -2.15 -10.68
C ASP A 234 56.34 -3.64 -10.44
N VAL A 235 57.46 -4.12 -11.00
CA VAL A 235 57.97 -5.47 -10.70
C VAL A 235 58.72 -5.46 -9.37
N THR A 236 58.32 -6.36 -8.48
CA THR A 236 59.06 -6.65 -7.25
C THR A 236 60.34 -7.43 -7.59
N VAL A 237 61.44 -6.73 -7.83
CA VAL A 237 62.73 -7.36 -8.13
C VAL A 237 63.51 -7.69 -6.86
N SER A 238 63.61 -8.99 -6.56
CA SER A 238 64.63 -9.57 -5.67
C SER A 238 65.96 -9.64 -6.41
N VAL A 239 67.06 -9.24 -5.76
CA VAL A 239 68.42 -9.38 -6.32
C VAL A 239 69.28 -10.17 -5.34
N VAL A 240 69.46 -11.45 -5.65
CA VAL A 240 70.34 -12.36 -4.90
C VAL A 240 71.76 -12.23 -5.45
N THR A 241 72.77 -12.44 -4.61
CA THR A 241 74.18 -12.43 -5.05
C THR A 241 74.79 -13.80 -4.76
N ARG A 242 75.34 -14.46 -5.78
CA ARG A 242 76.06 -15.75 -5.66
C ARG A 242 77.52 -15.55 -6.04
N THR A 243 78.44 -16.09 -5.26
CA THR A 243 79.85 -16.13 -5.64
C THR A 243 80.05 -17.14 -6.76
N VAL A 244 80.84 -16.78 -7.77
CA VAL A 244 81.25 -17.66 -8.86
C VAL A 244 82.73 -18.04 -8.71
N SER A 245 83.06 -19.29 -8.98
CA SER A 245 84.42 -19.83 -8.92
C SER A 245 85.06 -19.96 -10.31
N SER A 246 84.24 -20.09 -11.35
CA SER A 246 84.66 -20.29 -12.73
C SER A 246 83.83 -19.47 -13.73
N VAL A 247 84.34 -19.30 -14.95
CA VAL A 247 83.65 -18.60 -16.05
C VAL A 247 82.32 -19.27 -16.43
N ALA A 248 82.26 -20.60 -16.45
CA ALA A 248 81.05 -21.35 -16.85
C ALA A 248 79.86 -21.11 -15.90
N GLU A 249 80.11 -20.88 -14.60
CA GLU A 249 79.06 -20.53 -13.64
C GLU A 249 78.46 -19.14 -13.93
N VAL A 250 79.26 -18.21 -14.46
CA VAL A 250 78.76 -16.87 -14.86
C VAL A 250 77.79 -16.97 -16.02
N GLU A 251 78.15 -17.73 -17.06
CA GLU A 251 77.32 -17.87 -18.27
C GLU A 251 75.98 -18.57 -17.96
N ALA A 252 75.99 -19.53 -17.03
CA ALA A 252 74.77 -20.15 -16.52
C ALA A 252 73.86 -19.14 -15.79
N LEU A 253 74.42 -18.31 -14.91
CA LEU A 253 73.67 -17.26 -14.19
C LEU A 253 73.14 -16.17 -15.14
N LYS A 254 73.89 -15.82 -16.20
CA LYS A 254 73.44 -14.90 -17.25
C LYS A 254 72.16 -15.42 -17.93
N LYS A 255 72.20 -16.67 -18.41
CA LYS A 255 71.06 -17.32 -19.05
C LYS A 255 69.84 -17.44 -18.12
N GLN A 256 70.06 -17.72 -16.83
CA GLN A 256 68.99 -17.73 -15.81
C GLN A 256 68.33 -16.35 -15.68
N ASN A 257 69.14 -15.28 -15.60
CA ASN A 257 68.64 -13.91 -15.45
C ASN A 257 67.86 -13.44 -16.69
N ASP A 258 68.39 -13.65 -17.89
CA ASP A 258 67.73 -13.23 -19.14
C ASP A 258 66.33 -13.88 -19.26
N GLN A 259 66.22 -15.16 -18.88
CA GLN A 259 64.95 -15.90 -18.87
C GLN A 259 63.98 -15.38 -17.77
N ALA A 260 64.48 -15.00 -16.60
CA ALA A 260 63.69 -14.38 -15.53
C ALA A 260 63.18 -12.96 -15.91
N ILE A 261 64.04 -12.14 -16.53
CA ILE A 261 63.70 -10.80 -17.04
C ILE A 261 62.62 -10.90 -18.11
N ALA A 262 62.78 -11.80 -19.09
CA ALA A 262 61.79 -12.02 -20.14
C ALA A 262 60.43 -12.45 -19.57
N THR A 263 60.43 -13.38 -18.60
CA THR A 263 59.21 -13.83 -17.91
C THR A 263 58.52 -12.68 -17.16
N ALA A 264 59.28 -11.83 -16.47
CA ALA A 264 58.74 -10.69 -15.74
C ALA A 264 58.19 -9.59 -16.65
N LYS A 265 58.91 -9.19 -17.69
CA LYS A 265 58.43 -8.21 -18.69
C LYS A 265 57.18 -8.72 -19.41
N GLY A 266 57.13 -10.02 -19.73
CA GLY A 266 55.92 -10.68 -20.27
C GLY A 266 54.72 -10.59 -19.33
N LYS A 267 54.90 -10.84 -18.03
CA LYS A 267 53.82 -10.71 -17.02
C LYS A 267 53.36 -9.26 -16.79
N VAL A 268 54.26 -8.27 -16.90
CA VAL A 268 53.88 -6.84 -16.85
C VAL A 268 52.97 -6.48 -18.01
N GLU A 269 53.37 -6.78 -19.24
CA GLU A 269 52.54 -6.45 -20.41
C GLU A 269 51.24 -7.29 -20.45
N LEU A 270 51.25 -8.52 -19.91
CA LEU A 270 50.02 -9.30 -19.69
C LEU A 270 49.07 -8.59 -18.70
N ASN A 271 49.55 -8.16 -17.54
CA ASN A 271 48.74 -7.40 -16.56
C ASN A 271 48.23 -6.07 -17.14
N LYS A 272 49.05 -5.37 -17.91
CA LYS A 272 48.72 -4.10 -18.57
C LYS A 272 47.66 -4.30 -19.66
N ALA A 273 47.78 -5.33 -20.49
CA ALA A 273 46.76 -5.74 -21.46
C ALA A 273 45.47 -6.19 -20.76
N LEU A 274 45.57 -6.94 -19.65
CA LEU A 274 44.44 -7.40 -18.85
C LEU A 274 43.66 -6.23 -18.22
N MET A 275 44.36 -5.22 -17.70
CA MET A 275 43.75 -3.99 -17.16
C MET A 275 43.21 -3.07 -18.25
N ALA A 276 43.85 -2.98 -19.42
CA ALA A 276 43.33 -2.27 -20.58
C ALA A 276 42.02 -2.92 -21.08
N ALA A 277 42.02 -4.24 -21.28
CA ALA A 277 40.84 -5.02 -21.67
C ALA A 277 39.72 -4.97 -20.62
N TYR A 278 40.07 -4.95 -19.32
CA TYR A 278 39.09 -4.70 -18.24
C TYR A 278 38.47 -3.30 -18.35
N THR A 279 39.29 -2.28 -18.62
CA THR A 279 38.82 -0.89 -18.74
C THR A 279 37.95 -0.71 -19.99
N GLU A 280 38.33 -1.27 -21.13
CA GLU A 280 37.52 -1.21 -22.36
C GLU A 280 36.16 -1.89 -22.16
N LYS A 281 36.13 -3.12 -21.63
CA LYS A 281 34.86 -3.82 -21.40
C LYS A 281 34.00 -3.17 -20.31
N LYS A 282 34.61 -2.56 -19.29
CA LYS A 282 33.90 -1.77 -18.28
C LYS A 282 33.25 -0.53 -18.89
N ASN A 283 33.98 0.23 -19.70
CA ASN A 283 33.46 1.41 -20.38
C ASN A 283 32.35 1.06 -21.37
N ALA A 284 32.51 0.00 -22.16
CA ALA A 284 31.47 -0.49 -23.06
C ALA A 284 30.22 -0.97 -22.29
N SER A 285 30.41 -1.69 -21.18
CA SER A 285 29.32 -2.12 -20.29
C SER A 285 28.56 -0.94 -19.68
N ASP A 286 29.28 0.07 -19.18
CA ASP A 286 28.68 1.28 -18.59
C ASP A 286 27.89 2.09 -19.64
N GLN A 287 28.44 2.26 -20.85
CA GLN A 287 27.77 3.00 -21.92
C GLN A 287 26.49 2.28 -22.39
N VAL A 288 26.54 0.95 -22.51
CA VAL A 288 25.36 0.11 -22.82
C VAL A 288 24.34 0.16 -21.70
N ASN A 289 24.76 0.25 -20.43
CA ASN A 289 23.86 0.40 -19.29
C ASN A 289 23.18 1.77 -19.23
N GLN A 290 23.87 2.86 -19.57
CA GLN A 290 23.27 4.21 -19.67
C GLN A 290 22.24 4.28 -20.80
N ASP A 291 22.57 3.73 -21.97
CA ASP A 291 21.66 3.64 -23.12
C ASP A 291 20.44 2.74 -22.81
N ALA A 292 20.66 1.60 -22.15
CA ALA A 292 19.59 0.72 -21.67
C ALA A 292 18.64 1.42 -20.69
N GLU A 293 19.15 2.24 -19.75
CA GLU A 293 18.32 3.00 -18.81
C GLU A 293 17.47 4.06 -19.52
N ARG A 294 18.07 4.78 -20.48
CA ARG A 294 17.37 5.74 -21.35
C ARG A 294 16.25 5.05 -22.13
N LYS A 295 16.56 3.98 -22.87
CA LYS A 295 15.60 3.20 -23.67
C LYS A 295 14.48 2.64 -22.82
N SER A 296 14.79 2.12 -21.63
CA SER A 296 13.79 1.64 -20.66
C SER A 296 12.88 2.78 -20.19
N THR A 297 13.43 3.97 -19.94
CA THR A 297 12.64 5.15 -19.52
C THR A 297 11.70 5.62 -20.63
N GLU A 298 12.18 5.69 -21.87
CA GLU A 298 11.38 6.08 -23.03
C GLU A 298 10.24 5.10 -23.32
N LEU A 299 10.53 3.80 -23.41
CA LEU A 299 9.53 2.75 -23.65
C LEU A 299 8.45 2.71 -22.56
N LYS A 300 8.85 2.91 -21.29
CA LYS A 300 7.93 2.96 -20.15
C LYS A 300 6.95 4.14 -20.27
N ASN A 301 7.43 5.27 -20.76
CA ASN A 301 6.61 6.47 -20.95
C ASN A 301 5.67 6.34 -22.17
N SER A 302 6.01 5.51 -23.16
CA SER A 302 5.13 5.19 -24.30
C SER A 302 4.15 4.02 -24.04
N GLY A 303 4.09 3.51 -22.80
CA GLY A 303 3.12 2.47 -22.40
C GLY A 303 3.58 1.01 -22.59
N VAL A 304 4.82 0.77 -23.01
CA VAL A 304 5.38 -0.59 -23.22
C VAL A 304 5.54 -1.32 -21.90
N LEU A 305 5.19 -2.62 -21.87
CA LEU A 305 5.45 -3.49 -20.73
C LEU A 305 6.93 -3.91 -20.73
N LEU A 306 7.66 -3.55 -19.67
CA LEU A 306 9.11 -3.68 -19.59
C LEU A 306 9.55 -4.70 -18.56
N SER A 307 10.36 -5.65 -19.00
CA SER A 307 11.21 -6.50 -18.18
C SER A 307 12.68 -6.08 -18.31
N SER A 308 13.47 -6.30 -17.25
CA SER A 308 14.91 -6.04 -17.24
C SER A 308 15.69 -7.29 -16.85
N LYS A 309 16.67 -7.66 -17.68
CA LYS A 309 17.61 -8.75 -17.40
C LYS A 309 18.99 -8.16 -17.09
N THR A 310 19.79 -8.89 -16.32
CA THR A 310 21.23 -8.61 -16.18
C THR A 310 22.02 -9.78 -16.75
N GLN A 311 23.03 -9.50 -17.57
CA GLN A 311 23.98 -10.47 -18.11
C GLN A 311 25.41 -10.04 -17.76
N GLU A 312 26.24 -10.99 -17.33
CA GLU A 312 27.68 -10.76 -17.25
C GLU A 312 28.29 -10.88 -18.64
N VAL A 313 29.13 -9.93 -19.03
CA VAL A 313 29.80 -9.90 -20.34
C VAL A 313 31.31 -10.08 -20.21
N SER A 314 31.86 -10.92 -21.09
CA SER A 314 33.27 -11.31 -21.12
C SER A 314 34.16 -10.24 -21.76
N SER A 315 33.65 -9.57 -22.80
CA SER A 315 34.39 -8.65 -23.68
C SER A 315 33.63 -7.34 -23.96
N ALA A 316 34.35 -6.34 -24.48
CA ALA A 316 33.75 -5.08 -24.91
C ALA A 316 32.80 -5.27 -26.10
N ASP A 317 33.09 -6.20 -27.01
CA ASP A 317 32.23 -6.48 -28.17
C ASP A 317 30.97 -7.25 -27.80
N GLU A 318 31.02 -8.14 -26.81
CA GLU A 318 29.82 -8.75 -26.24
C GLU A 318 28.89 -7.67 -25.66
N ALA A 319 29.44 -6.70 -24.91
CA ALA A 319 28.68 -5.54 -24.44
C ALA A 319 28.07 -4.74 -25.61
N LYS A 320 28.86 -4.41 -26.64
CA LYS A 320 28.38 -3.70 -27.84
C LYS A 320 27.28 -4.49 -28.58
N GLN A 321 27.34 -5.82 -28.59
CA GLN A 321 26.28 -6.67 -29.16
C GLN A 321 25.01 -6.67 -28.31
N ILE A 322 25.10 -6.68 -26.97
CA ILE A 322 23.93 -6.42 -26.09
C ILE A 322 23.36 -5.03 -26.35
N GLY A 323 24.19 -4.01 -26.60
CA GLY A 323 23.75 -2.68 -27.04
C GLY A 323 22.95 -2.70 -28.35
N LYS A 324 23.40 -3.47 -29.35
CA LYS A 324 22.67 -3.69 -30.62
C LYS A 324 21.38 -4.47 -30.42
N GLN A 325 21.37 -5.49 -29.56
CA GLN A 325 20.14 -6.22 -29.19
C GLN A 325 19.13 -5.30 -28.49
N ASN A 326 19.59 -4.47 -27.54
CA ASN A 326 18.76 -3.46 -26.88
C ASN A 326 18.23 -2.40 -27.86
N GLN A 327 18.99 -2.04 -28.90
CA GLN A 327 18.52 -1.18 -29.99
C GLN A 327 17.42 -1.87 -30.80
N ALA A 328 17.67 -3.07 -31.31
CA ALA A 328 16.68 -3.82 -32.10
C ALA A 328 15.40 -4.14 -31.30
N ALA A 329 15.53 -4.45 -30.01
CA ALA A 329 14.40 -4.64 -29.09
C ALA A 329 13.63 -3.33 -28.86
N TYR A 330 14.33 -2.22 -28.65
CA TYR A 330 13.71 -0.89 -28.53
C TYR A 330 12.98 -0.48 -29.80
N ASP A 331 13.59 -0.62 -30.98
CA ASP A 331 12.95 -0.23 -32.25
C ASP A 331 11.76 -1.14 -32.58
N LYS A 332 11.89 -2.45 -32.36
CA LYS A 332 10.79 -3.41 -32.50
C LYS A 332 9.65 -3.07 -31.54
N ALA A 333 9.93 -2.83 -30.26
CA ALA A 333 8.90 -2.52 -29.27
C ALA A 333 8.26 -1.14 -29.51
N LYS A 334 9.03 -0.14 -29.93
CA LYS A 334 8.53 1.20 -30.27
C LYS A 334 7.64 1.17 -31.51
N LYS A 335 8.02 0.41 -32.54
CA LYS A 335 7.15 0.16 -33.70
C LYS A 335 5.90 -0.62 -33.29
N ALA A 336 6.05 -1.75 -32.60
CA ALA A 336 4.93 -2.57 -32.15
C ALA A 336 3.96 -1.79 -31.24
N GLN A 337 4.46 -0.86 -30.41
CA GLN A 337 3.63 0.01 -29.59
C GLN A 337 2.91 1.09 -30.42
N ALA A 338 3.52 1.61 -31.49
CA ALA A 338 2.85 2.51 -32.42
C ALA A 338 1.75 1.78 -33.23
N ASP A 339 2.03 0.57 -33.71
CA ASP A 339 1.08 -0.29 -34.41
C ASP A 339 -0.06 -0.73 -33.46
N TRP A 340 0.26 -1.09 -32.21
CA TRP A 340 -0.69 -1.37 -31.13
C TRP A 340 -1.56 -0.16 -30.80
N GLN A 341 -0.96 1.03 -30.61
CA GLN A 341 -1.70 2.26 -30.31
C GLN A 341 -2.60 2.67 -31.48
N LYS A 342 -2.18 2.43 -32.73
CA LYS A 342 -3.03 2.61 -33.91
C LYS A 342 -4.24 1.67 -33.85
N LYS A 343 -4.05 0.38 -33.57
CA LYS A 343 -5.16 -0.58 -33.41
C LYS A 343 -6.04 -0.24 -32.21
N TYR A 344 -5.48 0.20 -31.09
CA TYR A 344 -6.23 0.64 -29.91
C TYR A 344 -7.13 1.83 -30.26
N ASN A 345 -6.59 2.86 -30.93
CA ASN A 345 -7.34 4.03 -31.38
C ASN A 345 -8.40 3.66 -32.42
N GLU A 346 -8.12 2.69 -33.31
CA GLU A 346 -9.09 2.18 -34.27
C GLU A 346 -10.27 1.48 -33.56
N LEU A 347 -10.00 0.56 -32.63
CA LEU A 347 -11.06 -0.06 -31.82
C LEU A 347 -11.82 1.00 -31.01
N GLN A 348 -11.13 1.99 -30.45
CA GLN A 348 -11.74 3.10 -29.71
C GLN A 348 -12.67 3.94 -30.59
N SER A 349 -12.32 4.20 -31.85
CA SER A 349 -13.21 4.88 -32.81
C SER A 349 -14.40 4.02 -33.25
N LYS A 350 -14.35 2.70 -33.00
CA LYS A 350 -15.36 1.71 -33.39
C LYS A 350 -16.20 1.21 -32.21
N THR A 351 -16.11 1.79 -31.01
CA THR A 351 -16.91 1.36 -29.84
C THR A 351 -18.42 1.60 -29.97
N SER A 352 -18.88 2.22 -31.08
CA SER A 352 -20.28 2.32 -31.49
C SER A 352 -20.55 1.69 -32.87
N THR A 353 -19.67 0.80 -33.34
CA THR A 353 -19.79 0.10 -34.64
C THR A 353 -20.19 -1.35 -34.41
N GLU A 354 -21.16 -1.84 -35.18
CA GLU A 354 -21.63 -3.23 -35.15
C GLU A 354 -20.48 -4.25 -35.26
N GLY A 355 -20.55 -5.31 -34.44
CA GLY A 355 -19.51 -6.34 -34.35
C GLY A 355 -18.30 -5.97 -33.48
N TYR A 356 -18.26 -4.76 -32.89
CA TYR A 356 -17.22 -4.32 -31.95
C TYR A 356 -17.80 -4.12 -30.54
N THR A 357 -16.98 -4.31 -29.50
CA THR A 357 -17.36 -4.11 -28.10
C THR A 357 -17.68 -2.65 -27.78
N LYS A 358 -18.62 -2.39 -26.85
CA LYS A 358 -19.00 -1.01 -26.43
C LYS A 358 -17.88 -0.24 -25.71
N GLU A 359 -16.78 -0.88 -25.39
CA GLU A 359 -15.52 -0.28 -24.93
C GLU A 359 -14.31 -1.08 -25.46
N VAL A 360 -13.10 -0.52 -25.43
CA VAL A 360 -11.90 -1.24 -25.90
C VAL A 360 -11.48 -2.29 -24.85
N VAL A 361 -11.70 -3.56 -25.18
CA VAL A 361 -11.30 -4.69 -24.34
C VAL A 361 -9.86 -5.10 -24.65
N LEU A 362 -9.01 -5.08 -23.63
CA LEU A 362 -7.70 -5.73 -23.64
C LEU A 362 -7.87 -7.23 -23.34
N GLN A 363 -7.00 -8.06 -23.91
CA GLN A 363 -6.96 -9.50 -23.68
C GLN A 363 -5.53 -9.98 -23.41
N ALA A 364 -5.33 -10.71 -22.31
CA ALA A 364 -4.08 -11.38 -21.97
C ALA A 364 -4.07 -12.87 -22.33
N LEU A 365 -5.24 -13.52 -22.41
CA LEU A 365 -5.37 -14.94 -22.77
C LEU A 365 -5.46 -15.11 -24.29
N SER A 366 -4.57 -15.92 -24.86
CA SER A 366 -4.56 -16.24 -26.29
C SER A 366 -4.82 -17.74 -26.43
N LEU A 367 -6.09 -18.06 -26.66
CA LEU A 367 -6.69 -19.39 -26.49
C LEU A 367 -7.57 -19.79 -27.70
N SER A 368 -7.27 -19.24 -28.88
CA SER A 368 -8.00 -19.45 -30.13
C SER A 368 -7.47 -20.64 -30.96
N THR A 369 -6.74 -21.57 -30.34
CA THR A 369 -6.14 -22.74 -30.99
C THR A 369 -6.73 -23.99 -30.38
N ALA A 370 -7.45 -24.77 -31.20
CA ALA A 370 -8.03 -26.03 -30.76
C ALA A 370 -6.97 -26.98 -30.18
N ASN A 371 -7.36 -27.66 -29.11
CA ASN A 371 -6.61 -28.64 -28.34
C ASN A 371 -7.37 -29.99 -28.28
N PRO A 372 -7.73 -30.60 -29.43
CA PRO A 372 -8.59 -31.78 -29.54
C PRO A 372 -8.06 -33.03 -28.81
N ASN A 373 -6.77 -33.05 -28.52
CA ASN A 373 -6.04 -34.16 -27.87
C ASN A 373 -5.53 -33.78 -26.46
N ALA A 374 -6.10 -32.76 -25.81
CA ALA A 374 -5.75 -32.43 -24.43
C ALA A 374 -6.18 -33.54 -23.46
N ASN A 375 -5.32 -33.82 -22.47
CA ASN A 375 -5.57 -34.79 -21.41
C ASN A 375 -6.46 -34.15 -20.36
N VAL A 376 -7.65 -34.72 -20.15
CA VAL A 376 -8.63 -34.24 -19.17
C VAL A 376 -8.66 -35.20 -17.97
N LYS A 377 -8.60 -34.65 -16.74
CA LYS A 377 -8.75 -35.42 -15.49
C LYS A 377 -9.80 -34.76 -14.60
N SER A 378 -10.64 -35.57 -13.97
CA SER A 378 -11.70 -35.12 -13.06
C SER A 378 -11.43 -35.48 -11.60
N SER A 379 -11.94 -34.66 -10.67
CA SER A 379 -12.02 -34.98 -9.25
C SER A 379 -13.22 -35.86 -8.89
N ALA A 380 -14.31 -35.82 -9.66
CA ALA A 380 -15.55 -36.52 -9.34
C ALA A 380 -15.58 -37.94 -9.95
N SER A 381 -15.82 -38.94 -9.09
CA SER A 381 -16.14 -40.31 -9.51
C SER A 381 -17.49 -40.39 -10.23
N GLY A 382 -17.59 -41.26 -11.24
CA GLY A 382 -18.85 -41.51 -11.96
C GLY A 382 -18.92 -40.92 -13.37
N ALA A 383 -17.90 -40.19 -13.82
CA ALA A 383 -17.78 -39.76 -15.21
C ALA A 383 -17.73 -40.97 -16.17
N LYS A 384 -18.57 -40.99 -17.19
CA LYS A 384 -18.46 -41.90 -18.34
C LYS A 384 -17.71 -41.19 -19.47
N GLU A 385 -16.56 -41.73 -19.87
CA GLU A 385 -15.88 -41.28 -21.09
C GLU A 385 -16.68 -41.74 -22.32
N LEU A 386 -16.88 -40.84 -23.27
CA LEU A 386 -17.56 -41.05 -24.53
C LEU A 386 -16.67 -40.59 -25.69
N THR A 387 -16.60 -41.40 -26.74
CA THR A 387 -16.04 -41.03 -28.05
C THR A 387 -17.20 -40.88 -29.04
N THR A 388 -17.73 -39.67 -29.14
CA THR A 388 -18.82 -39.29 -30.05
C THR A 388 -18.48 -37.95 -30.68
N SER A 389 -18.99 -37.67 -31.88
CA SER A 389 -18.97 -36.34 -32.51
C SER A 389 -20.25 -35.54 -32.25
N TYR A 390 -21.20 -36.11 -31.51
CA TYR A 390 -22.53 -35.55 -31.29
C TYR A 390 -23.06 -35.89 -29.89
N ILE A 391 -23.62 -34.89 -29.21
CA ILE A 391 -24.33 -34.99 -27.94
C ILE A 391 -25.81 -34.74 -28.23
N GLY A 392 -26.65 -35.72 -27.86
CA GLY A 392 -28.11 -35.65 -27.98
C GLY A 392 -28.81 -35.84 -26.63
N SER A 393 -30.13 -35.70 -26.65
CA SER A 393 -31.01 -35.82 -25.48
C SER A 393 -30.93 -37.20 -24.79
N SER A 394 -31.38 -37.23 -23.54
CA SER A 394 -31.67 -38.47 -22.79
C SER A 394 -32.72 -39.36 -23.49
N SER A 395 -33.59 -38.74 -24.32
CA SER A 395 -34.63 -39.37 -25.15
C SER A 395 -34.15 -39.84 -26.54
N GLY A 396 -32.97 -39.40 -26.99
CA GLY A 396 -32.34 -39.80 -28.26
C GLY A 396 -32.79 -39.07 -29.54
N ASN A 397 -33.84 -38.24 -29.51
CA ASN A 397 -34.46 -37.69 -30.73
C ASN A 397 -34.23 -36.19 -31.01
N SER A 398 -33.77 -35.38 -30.06
CA SER A 398 -33.60 -33.92 -30.28
C SER A 398 -32.55 -33.27 -29.35
N GLY A 399 -31.47 -32.73 -29.93
CA GLY A 399 -30.47 -31.94 -29.21
C GLY A 399 -29.42 -31.37 -30.17
N TYR A 400 -29.06 -30.09 -30.03
CA TYR A 400 -27.97 -29.50 -30.81
C TYR A 400 -26.68 -29.52 -29.97
N GLY A 401 -25.74 -30.36 -30.39
CA GLY A 401 -24.47 -30.56 -29.69
C GLY A 401 -23.45 -31.24 -30.59
N ARG A 402 -23.12 -30.63 -31.73
CA ARG A 402 -21.99 -31.08 -32.56
C ARG A 402 -20.69 -30.73 -31.85
N ILE A 403 -19.87 -31.74 -31.58
CA ILE A 403 -18.51 -31.56 -31.09
C ILE A 403 -17.65 -31.17 -32.29
N LEU A 404 -16.81 -30.14 -32.11
CA LEU A 404 -16.07 -29.49 -33.19
C LEU A 404 -14.69 -30.11 -33.34
N ASP A 405 -13.96 -30.15 -32.23
CA ASP A 405 -12.55 -30.54 -32.16
C ASP A 405 -12.34 -31.75 -31.21
N SER A 406 -12.99 -31.77 -30.04
CA SER A 406 -12.76 -32.77 -28.99
C SER A 406 -12.90 -34.22 -29.44
N THR A 407 -11.86 -35.00 -29.14
CA THR A 407 -11.84 -36.45 -29.39
C THR A 407 -12.51 -37.28 -28.29
N LYS A 408 -12.78 -36.66 -27.13
CA LYS A 408 -13.35 -37.30 -25.93
C LYS A 408 -14.29 -36.36 -25.18
N VAL A 409 -15.31 -36.93 -24.54
CA VAL A 409 -16.22 -36.21 -23.64
C VAL A 409 -16.38 -36.97 -22.34
N LEU A 410 -16.31 -36.27 -21.21
CA LEU A 410 -16.67 -36.81 -19.89
C LEU A 410 -18.14 -36.46 -19.61
N LYS A 411 -19.03 -37.45 -19.70
CA LYS A 411 -20.42 -37.33 -19.28
C LYS A 411 -20.56 -37.61 -17.79
N TYR A 412 -21.06 -36.65 -17.04
CA TYR A 412 -21.66 -36.83 -15.72
C TYR A 412 -23.16 -36.99 -15.91
N ARG A 413 -23.75 -37.99 -15.28
CA ARG A 413 -25.18 -38.30 -15.43
C ARG A 413 -25.95 -37.90 -14.18
N ASP A 414 -27.16 -37.38 -14.37
CA ASP A 414 -28.15 -37.16 -13.31
C ASP A 414 -27.58 -36.38 -12.09
N VAL A 415 -26.90 -35.26 -12.34
CA VAL A 415 -26.29 -34.41 -11.28
C VAL A 415 -27.21 -33.25 -10.86
N GLY A 416 -27.13 -32.82 -9.60
CA GLY A 416 -28.04 -31.83 -9.02
C GLY A 416 -27.41 -30.86 -8.01
N ASN A 417 -28.25 -30.15 -7.27
CA ASN A 417 -27.85 -29.10 -6.33
C ASN A 417 -26.75 -29.56 -5.35
N GLY A 418 -25.65 -28.80 -5.31
CA GLY A 418 -24.48 -29.11 -4.50
C GLY A 418 -23.46 -30.06 -5.15
N TRP A 419 -23.73 -30.60 -6.35
CA TRP A 419 -22.71 -31.29 -7.14
C TRP A 419 -21.61 -30.31 -7.57
N LYS A 420 -20.35 -30.76 -7.45
CA LYS A 420 -19.15 -30.02 -7.84
C LYS A 420 -18.13 -30.97 -8.44
N THR A 421 -17.40 -30.53 -9.44
CA THR A 421 -16.19 -31.21 -9.91
C THR A 421 -15.12 -30.24 -10.34
N GLU A 422 -13.87 -30.63 -10.14
CA GLU A 422 -12.68 -29.91 -10.58
C GLU A 422 -12.03 -30.71 -11.71
N ILE A 423 -11.74 -30.03 -12.82
CA ILE A 423 -11.23 -30.61 -14.06
C ILE A 423 -9.86 -30.01 -14.36
N ASP A 424 -8.83 -30.84 -14.47
CA ASP A 424 -7.50 -30.44 -14.93
C ASP A 424 -7.28 -30.86 -16.39
N TYR A 425 -7.07 -29.86 -17.25
CA TYR A 425 -6.69 -30.02 -18.66
C TYR A 425 -5.18 -29.85 -18.83
N THR A 426 -4.49 -30.81 -19.44
CA THR A 426 -3.01 -30.82 -19.58
C THR A 426 -2.54 -31.36 -20.94
N GLY A 427 -1.28 -31.13 -21.30
CA GLY A 427 -0.73 -31.48 -22.63
C GLY A 427 -1.09 -30.48 -23.73
N LEU A 428 -1.40 -29.25 -23.32
CA LEU A 428 -1.91 -28.15 -24.15
C LEU A 428 -0.82 -27.60 -25.10
N LYS A 429 -1.26 -27.04 -26.24
CA LYS A 429 -0.40 -26.51 -27.31
C LYS A 429 -1.01 -25.24 -27.90
N GLY A 430 -0.19 -24.23 -28.19
CA GLY A 430 -0.62 -22.93 -28.75
C GLY A 430 -1.39 -22.01 -27.79
N LEU A 431 -1.93 -22.57 -26.70
CA LEU A 431 -2.58 -21.83 -25.61
C LEU A 431 -1.55 -21.04 -24.82
N THR A 432 -1.69 -19.71 -24.78
CA THR A 432 -0.69 -18.81 -24.17
C THR A 432 -1.33 -17.69 -23.36
N VAL A 433 -0.56 -17.13 -22.41
CA VAL A 433 -0.95 -15.99 -21.58
C VAL A 433 0.13 -14.91 -21.53
N SER A 434 -0.28 -13.66 -21.73
CA SER A 434 0.59 -12.48 -21.63
C SER A 434 0.61 -11.95 -20.19
N THR A 435 1.77 -12.04 -19.56
CA THR A 435 1.97 -11.76 -18.12
C THR A 435 2.51 -10.34 -17.87
N THR A 436 2.47 -9.87 -16.62
CA THR A 436 2.67 -8.44 -16.27
C THR A 436 4.09 -7.90 -16.48
N ASP A 437 5.08 -8.77 -16.68
CA ASP A 437 6.47 -8.42 -17.04
C ASP A 437 6.69 -8.34 -18.57
N GLY A 438 5.67 -8.65 -19.36
CA GLY A 438 5.69 -8.66 -20.82
C GLY A 438 6.04 -10.01 -21.46
N GLN A 439 6.19 -11.09 -20.70
CA GLN A 439 6.37 -12.44 -21.25
C GLN A 439 5.03 -13.03 -21.71
N LYS A 440 4.98 -13.58 -22.94
CA LYS A 440 3.90 -14.46 -23.41
C LYS A 440 4.33 -15.91 -23.14
N GLN A 441 3.59 -16.59 -22.27
CA GLN A 441 3.95 -17.88 -21.67
C GLN A 441 2.98 -18.97 -22.13
N ASP A 442 3.47 -20.18 -22.40
CA ASP A 442 2.62 -21.34 -22.69
C ASP A 442 1.81 -21.76 -21.45
N ILE A 443 0.50 -21.97 -21.62
CA ILE A 443 -0.39 -22.43 -20.57
C ILE A 443 -0.19 -23.94 -20.39
N SER A 444 0.40 -24.34 -19.27
CA SER A 444 0.72 -25.74 -18.98
C SER A 444 -0.47 -26.57 -18.51
N ARG A 445 -1.44 -25.91 -17.85
CA ARG A 445 -2.67 -26.53 -17.34
C ARG A 445 -3.80 -25.52 -17.25
N ILE A 446 -5.01 -25.95 -17.53
CA ILE A 446 -6.24 -25.20 -17.21
C ILE A 446 -6.98 -26.00 -16.15
N HIS A 447 -7.28 -25.35 -15.03
CA HIS A 447 -8.07 -25.93 -13.95
C HIS A 447 -9.46 -25.29 -13.97
N ARG A 448 -10.48 -26.07 -14.33
CA ARG A 448 -11.87 -25.63 -14.48
C ARG A 448 -12.72 -26.29 -13.40
N LYS A 449 -13.30 -25.49 -12.51
CA LYS A 449 -14.25 -25.95 -11.49
C LYS A 449 -15.68 -25.72 -11.95
N PHE A 450 -16.50 -26.76 -11.85
CA PHE A 450 -17.95 -26.72 -12.04
C PHE A 450 -18.66 -26.86 -10.69
N GLU A 451 -19.76 -26.14 -10.51
CA GLU A 451 -20.64 -26.20 -9.34
C GLU A 451 -22.09 -25.92 -9.77
N ILE A 452 -23.04 -26.79 -9.43
CA ILE A 452 -24.47 -26.53 -9.64
C ILE A 452 -24.97 -25.59 -8.54
N ILE A 453 -25.48 -24.43 -8.95
CA ILE A 453 -26.05 -23.38 -8.11
C ILE A 453 -27.59 -23.50 -8.05
N ASN A 454 -28.22 -23.85 -9.18
CA ASN A 454 -29.60 -24.31 -9.24
C ASN A 454 -29.72 -25.43 -10.29
N GLN A 455 -30.55 -26.44 -10.04
CA GLN A 455 -30.84 -27.53 -10.97
C GLN A 455 -32.12 -27.29 -11.79
N GLY A 456 -33.02 -26.43 -11.29
CA GLY A 456 -34.38 -26.24 -11.81
C GLY A 456 -35.41 -27.16 -11.14
N GLU A 457 -36.68 -26.95 -11.44
CA GLU A 457 -37.80 -27.60 -10.75
C GLU A 457 -37.95 -29.08 -11.14
N THR A 458 -37.70 -29.42 -12.42
CA THR A 458 -37.80 -30.81 -12.92
C THR A 458 -36.56 -31.68 -12.64
N GLY A 459 -35.54 -31.11 -11.98
CA GLY A 459 -34.52 -31.88 -11.26
C GLY A 459 -33.16 -32.00 -11.94
N LEU A 460 -32.70 -33.24 -12.12
CA LEU A 460 -31.29 -33.56 -12.37
C LEU A 460 -30.85 -33.29 -13.82
N ILE A 461 -29.59 -32.93 -14.00
CA ILE A 461 -28.99 -32.49 -15.28
C ILE A 461 -27.86 -33.46 -15.69
N ASP A 462 -27.75 -33.76 -16.98
CA ASP A 462 -26.57 -34.38 -17.58
C ASP A 462 -25.55 -33.31 -17.97
N VAL A 463 -24.30 -33.41 -17.50
CA VAL A 463 -23.22 -32.46 -17.80
C VAL A 463 -22.16 -33.13 -18.65
N TYR A 464 -21.79 -32.52 -19.77
CA TYR A 464 -20.81 -33.02 -20.73
C TYR A 464 -19.61 -32.09 -20.78
N VAL A 465 -18.49 -32.54 -20.21
CA VAL A 465 -17.23 -31.81 -20.23
C VAL A 465 -16.39 -32.30 -21.41
N LEU A 466 -16.20 -31.42 -22.39
CA LEU A 466 -15.38 -31.64 -23.58
C LEU A 466 -13.89 -31.72 -23.18
N ASN A 467 -13.08 -32.53 -23.88
CA ASN A 467 -11.65 -32.67 -23.54
C ASN A 467 -10.78 -31.54 -24.08
N ASP A 468 -11.22 -30.83 -25.12
CA ASP A 468 -10.69 -29.52 -25.50
C ASP A 468 -11.26 -28.45 -24.54
N PRO A 469 -10.41 -27.74 -23.77
CA PRO A 469 -10.90 -26.69 -22.87
C PRO A 469 -11.46 -25.46 -23.61
N THR A 470 -11.18 -25.32 -24.92
CA THR A 470 -11.53 -24.12 -25.71
C THR A 470 -12.92 -24.17 -26.34
N GLU A 471 -13.58 -25.33 -26.42
CA GLU A 471 -14.95 -25.46 -26.98
C GLU A 471 -16.06 -25.07 -25.98
N GLY A 472 -15.83 -25.25 -24.67
CA GLY A 472 -16.81 -24.98 -23.62
C GLY A 472 -17.34 -26.25 -22.95
N PHE A 473 -18.66 -26.35 -22.73
CA PHE A 473 -19.34 -27.51 -22.16
C PHE A 473 -20.82 -27.56 -22.58
N VAL A 474 -21.45 -28.73 -22.42
CA VAL A 474 -22.90 -28.91 -22.70
C VAL A 474 -23.62 -29.33 -21.43
N ALA A 475 -24.83 -28.82 -21.21
CA ALA A 475 -25.72 -29.25 -20.14
C ALA A 475 -27.07 -29.67 -20.75
N ALA A 476 -27.64 -30.78 -20.30
CA ALA A 476 -28.92 -31.28 -20.81
C ALA A 476 -29.83 -31.67 -19.66
N ARG A 477 -31.04 -31.09 -19.62
CA ARG A 477 -32.08 -31.46 -18.64
C ARG A 477 -33.33 -31.95 -19.36
N ASN A 478 -34.24 -32.53 -18.60
CA ASN A 478 -35.60 -32.73 -19.08
C ASN A 478 -36.32 -31.38 -19.15
N ASP A 479 -37.38 -31.31 -19.96
CA ASP A 479 -38.32 -30.18 -20.04
C ASP A 479 -38.67 -29.67 -18.62
N GLY A 480 -38.73 -28.35 -18.44
CA GLY A 480 -39.12 -27.74 -17.18
C GLY A 480 -40.64 -27.68 -17.00
N ILE A 481 -41.09 -26.81 -16.09
CA ILE A 481 -42.53 -26.60 -15.85
C ILE A 481 -43.21 -25.65 -16.86
N GLY A 482 -42.54 -25.29 -17.95
CA GLY A 482 -43.08 -24.40 -18.98
C GLY A 482 -43.08 -22.91 -18.60
N THR A 483 -42.31 -22.51 -17.58
CA THR A 483 -42.29 -21.13 -17.07
C THR A 483 -40.88 -20.65 -16.73
N THR A 484 -40.66 -19.36 -16.96
CA THR A 484 -39.37 -18.67 -16.83
C THR A 484 -38.85 -18.55 -15.38
N TYR A 485 -39.63 -18.98 -14.38
CA TYR A 485 -39.17 -19.12 -12.99
C TYR A 485 -38.32 -20.38 -12.76
N ASP A 486 -38.48 -21.39 -13.62
CA ASP A 486 -37.69 -22.62 -13.58
C ASP A 486 -36.42 -22.44 -14.41
N TYR A 487 -35.26 -22.52 -13.76
CA TYR A 487 -33.96 -22.34 -14.42
C TYR A 487 -32.87 -23.24 -13.83
N MET A 488 -32.02 -23.78 -14.70
CA MET A 488 -30.72 -24.34 -14.30
C MET A 488 -29.70 -23.20 -14.13
N ARG A 489 -28.75 -23.36 -13.22
CA ARG A 489 -27.59 -22.46 -13.09
C ARG A 489 -26.32 -23.21 -12.66
N PHE A 490 -25.26 -23.04 -13.44
CA PHE A 490 -23.90 -23.48 -13.15
C PHE A 490 -23.01 -22.30 -12.80
N ARG A 491 -22.09 -22.50 -11.86
CA ARG A 491 -20.88 -21.68 -11.71
C ARG A 491 -19.70 -22.43 -12.32
N VAL A 492 -19.01 -21.79 -13.26
CA VAL A 492 -17.77 -22.29 -13.85
C VAL A 492 -16.64 -21.34 -13.49
N THR A 493 -15.55 -21.86 -12.92
CA THR A 493 -14.41 -21.07 -12.49
C THR A 493 -13.12 -21.60 -13.09
N ASP A 494 -12.52 -20.84 -14.00
CA ASP A 494 -11.25 -21.19 -14.65
C ASP A 494 -10.05 -20.60 -13.90
N THR A 495 -8.95 -21.36 -13.85
CA THR A 495 -7.62 -20.89 -13.43
C THR A 495 -6.59 -21.42 -14.43
N TYR A 496 -5.94 -20.50 -15.16
CA TYR A 496 -4.92 -20.81 -16.16
C TYR A 496 -3.55 -20.86 -15.47
N TYR A 497 -2.79 -21.94 -15.65
CA TYR A 497 -1.44 -22.11 -15.11
C TYR A 497 -0.40 -22.07 -16.21
N TYR A 498 0.75 -21.48 -15.91
CA TYR A 498 1.95 -21.48 -16.77
C TYR A 498 3.19 -21.79 -15.92
N LYS A 499 4.34 -22.03 -16.56
CA LYS A 499 5.56 -22.43 -15.85
C LYS A 499 6.58 -21.30 -15.70
N VAL A 500 7.11 -21.14 -14.49
CA VAL A 500 8.26 -20.28 -14.16
C VAL A 500 9.29 -21.15 -13.44
N ASP A 501 10.52 -21.18 -13.95
CA ASP A 501 11.63 -22.01 -13.45
C ASP A 501 11.23 -23.49 -13.22
N GLY A 502 10.41 -24.02 -14.13
CA GLY A 502 9.90 -25.40 -14.11
C GLY A 502 8.70 -25.65 -13.18
N LYS A 503 8.32 -24.70 -12.32
CA LYS A 503 7.16 -24.80 -11.41
C LYS A 503 5.93 -24.14 -12.01
N GLU A 504 4.75 -24.73 -11.79
CA GLU A 504 3.50 -24.08 -12.18
C GLU A 504 3.16 -22.90 -11.26
N VAL A 505 2.67 -21.82 -11.87
CA VAL A 505 2.09 -20.65 -11.20
C VAL A 505 0.76 -20.31 -11.86
N ALA A 506 -0.22 -19.88 -11.07
CA ALA A 506 -1.49 -19.42 -11.58
C ALA A 506 -1.34 -18.02 -12.20
N PHE A 507 -1.93 -17.81 -13.37
CA PHE A 507 -2.07 -16.48 -13.97
C PHE A 507 -2.94 -15.59 -13.09
N ASN A 508 -2.43 -14.41 -12.74
CA ASN A 508 -3.15 -13.38 -12.01
C ASN A 508 -3.45 -12.22 -12.96
N ALA A 509 -4.73 -11.91 -13.17
CA ALA A 509 -5.14 -10.80 -14.01
C ALA A 509 -4.70 -9.45 -13.42
N SER A 510 -4.59 -8.44 -14.27
CA SER A 510 -4.36 -7.06 -13.87
C SER A 510 -5.04 -6.08 -14.83
N GLU A 511 -5.19 -4.82 -14.45
CA GLU A 511 -5.59 -3.71 -15.35
C GLU A 511 -4.75 -3.61 -16.64
N LYS A 512 -3.52 -4.17 -16.65
CA LYS A 512 -2.64 -4.20 -17.83
C LYS A 512 -2.69 -5.52 -18.60
N THR A 513 -3.17 -6.57 -17.94
CA THR A 513 -3.20 -7.96 -18.42
C THR A 513 -4.51 -8.63 -17.95
N PRO A 514 -5.69 -8.17 -18.39
CA PRO A 514 -6.95 -8.76 -17.98
C PRO A 514 -7.23 -10.04 -18.78
N ALA A 515 -7.98 -10.96 -18.19
CA ALA A 515 -8.59 -12.07 -18.91
C ALA A 515 -9.93 -11.61 -19.49
N ALA A 516 -10.16 -11.82 -20.78
CA ALA A 516 -11.49 -11.74 -21.37
C ALA A 516 -11.97 -13.16 -21.73
N LEU A 517 -13.18 -13.52 -21.31
CA LEU A 517 -13.86 -14.76 -21.66
C LEU A 517 -15.06 -14.43 -22.55
N THR A 518 -15.27 -15.19 -23.62
CA THR A 518 -16.48 -15.06 -24.45
C THR A 518 -17.62 -15.82 -23.79
N TYR A 519 -18.82 -15.24 -23.84
CA TYR A 519 -20.07 -15.96 -23.65
C TYR A 519 -20.83 -15.87 -24.97
N SER A 520 -20.96 -16.98 -25.69
CA SER A 520 -21.53 -17.03 -27.06
C SER A 520 -22.36 -18.30 -27.23
N SER A 521 -23.27 -18.33 -28.22
CA SER A 521 -24.36 -19.32 -28.26
C SER A 521 -25.20 -19.11 -26.99
N LEU A 522 -25.82 -17.93 -26.92
CA LEU A 522 -26.74 -17.53 -25.87
C LEU A 522 -28.09 -17.30 -26.55
N ASN A 523 -28.84 -18.39 -26.69
CA ASN A 523 -30.04 -18.41 -27.52
C ASN A 523 -31.27 -17.99 -26.71
N TYR A 524 -32.29 -17.49 -27.40
CA TYR A 524 -33.64 -17.32 -26.90
C TYR A 524 -34.61 -17.80 -27.97
N ASN A 525 -35.42 -18.80 -27.62
CA ASN A 525 -36.50 -19.32 -28.44
C ASN A 525 -37.66 -19.81 -27.55
N LYS A 526 -38.67 -20.47 -28.14
CA LYS A 526 -39.89 -20.92 -27.44
C LYS A 526 -39.66 -21.93 -26.30
N ILE A 527 -38.52 -22.62 -26.32
CA ILE A 527 -38.13 -23.68 -25.38
C ILE A 527 -37.38 -23.10 -24.16
N GLY A 528 -36.87 -21.87 -24.27
CA GLY A 528 -36.18 -21.19 -23.18
C GLY A 528 -35.16 -20.16 -23.68
N TRP A 529 -34.43 -19.56 -22.74
CA TRP A 529 -33.26 -18.74 -23.06
C TRP A 529 -32.06 -19.02 -22.18
N GLU A 530 -30.89 -18.71 -22.72
CA GLU A 530 -29.58 -18.90 -22.10
C GLU A 530 -28.96 -17.55 -21.76
N GLY A 531 -28.15 -17.51 -20.70
CA GLY A 531 -27.42 -16.32 -20.32
C GLY A 531 -26.20 -16.62 -19.45
N ALA A 532 -25.26 -15.68 -19.45
CA ALA A 532 -23.98 -15.84 -18.75
C ALA A 532 -23.55 -14.53 -18.06
N GLY A 533 -22.95 -14.59 -16.87
CA GLY A 533 -22.54 -13.42 -16.09
C GLY A 533 -21.18 -13.58 -15.42
N ALA A 534 -20.32 -12.58 -15.58
CA ALA A 534 -19.02 -12.53 -14.91
C ALA A 534 -19.19 -12.23 -13.40
N VAL A 535 -18.96 -13.23 -12.54
CA VAL A 535 -19.24 -13.15 -11.09
C VAL A 535 -18.22 -12.28 -10.35
N ASN A 536 -16.94 -12.36 -10.76
CA ASN A 536 -15.85 -11.54 -10.24
C ASN A 536 -15.12 -10.78 -11.36
N GLY A 537 -15.83 -10.45 -12.42
CA GLY A 537 -15.37 -9.67 -13.56
C GLY A 537 -16.39 -8.61 -13.96
N LYS A 538 -16.20 -8.00 -15.13
CA LYS A 538 -17.12 -7.03 -15.72
C LYS A 538 -17.73 -7.59 -16.99
N ASN A 539 -19.05 -7.58 -17.08
CA ASN A 539 -19.76 -7.84 -18.33
C ASN A 539 -19.57 -6.68 -19.33
N VAL A 540 -19.24 -7.00 -20.58
CA VAL A 540 -19.03 -6.06 -21.68
C VAL A 540 -19.82 -6.52 -22.91
N GLU A 541 -20.67 -5.63 -23.40
CA GLU A 541 -21.58 -5.88 -24.52
C GLU A 541 -20.91 -5.66 -25.89
N ILE A 542 -21.43 -6.31 -26.92
CA ILE A 542 -21.03 -6.12 -28.33
C ILE A 542 -22.12 -5.33 -29.06
N ASN A 543 -21.74 -4.31 -29.85
CA ASN A 543 -22.69 -3.54 -30.65
C ASN A 543 -23.34 -4.43 -31.73
N GLY A 544 -24.66 -4.31 -31.87
CA GLY A 544 -25.45 -5.10 -32.82
C GLY A 544 -25.68 -6.55 -32.39
N SER A 545 -25.25 -6.96 -31.19
CA SER A 545 -25.70 -8.21 -30.58
C SER A 545 -27.17 -8.11 -30.16
N THR A 546 -27.87 -9.24 -30.18
CA THR A 546 -29.17 -9.42 -29.51
C THR A 546 -29.03 -9.57 -28.00
N VAL A 547 -27.83 -9.94 -27.53
CA VAL A 547 -27.52 -10.12 -26.11
C VAL A 547 -27.10 -8.79 -25.50
N THR A 548 -27.80 -8.37 -24.45
CA THR A 548 -27.53 -7.13 -23.71
C THR A 548 -27.15 -7.44 -22.25
N TYR A 549 -26.55 -6.48 -21.54
CA TYR A 549 -26.14 -6.69 -20.14
C TYR A 549 -27.20 -6.22 -19.13
N HIS A 550 -27.90 -7.18 -18.53
CA HIS A 550 -28.93 -6.97 -17.50
C HIS A 550 -28.26 -6.78 -16.12
N LYS A 551 -28.07 -5.50 -15.78
CA LYS A 551 -27.34 -5.06 -14.57
C LYS A 551 -28.00 -5.47 -13.25
N ASN A 552 -29.32 -5.68 -13.24
CA ASN A 552 -30.08 -6.06 -12.05
C ASN A 552 -29.79 -7.53 -11.68
N ASP A 553 -29.78 -8.37 -12.71
CA ASP A 553 -29.69 -9.83 -12.61
C ASP A 553 -28.22 -10.28 -12.57
N GLY A 554 -27.32 -9.50 -13.20
CA GLY A 554 -25.89 -9.79 -13.30
C GLY A 554 -25.48 -10.57 -14.55
N TYR A 555 -26.45 -10.87 -15.44
CA TYR A 555 -26.28 -11.73 -16.61
C TYR A 555 -26.35 -10.96 -17.93
N ASN A 556 -25.76 -11.53 -18.96
CA ASN A 556 -26.01 -11.17 -20.35
C ASN A 556 -26.93 -12.24 -20.95
N TYR A 557 -28.04 -11.84 -21.55
CA TYR A 557 -28.97 -12.69 -22.33
C TYR A 557 -29.69 -11.83 -23.38
N ALA A 558 -30.56 -12.41 -24.21
CA ALA A 558 -31.28 -11.68 -25.26
C ALA A 558 -32.69 -11.25 -24.82
N ASP A 559 -33.11 -10.06 -25.25
CA ASP A 559 -34.40 -9.45 -24.87
C ASP A 559 -35.65 -10.04 -25.60
N ASP A 560 -35.48 -10.61 -26.79
CA ASP A 560 -36.50 -11.30 -27.61
C ASP A 560 -35.86 -12.48 -28.37
N TYR A 561 -36.65 -13.35 -28.99
CA TYR A 561 -36.18 -14.51 -29.74
C TYR A 561 -35.13 -14.12 -30.79
N ASN A 562 -33.92 -14.68 -30.65
CA ASN A 562 -32.78 -14.42 -31.52
C ASN A 562 -32.50 -15.57 -32.50
N THR A 563 -33.53 -16.31 -32.92
CA THR A 563 -33.44 -17.34 -33.96
C THR A 563 -32.95 -16.76 -35.30
N GLU A 564 -32.39 -17.59 -36.19
CA GLU A 564 -31.74 -17.09 -37.42
C GLU A 564 -32.69 -16.30 -38.35
N ASP A 565 -33.97 -16.65 -38.38
CA ASP A 565 -35.03 -15.93 -39.09
C ASP A 565 -35.34 -14.54 -38.50
N LYS A 566 -35.14 -14.38 -37.19
CA LYS A 566 -35.32 -13.12 -36.45
C LYS A 566 -34.12 -12.18 -36.58
N VAL A 567 -32.91 -12.75 -36.51
CA VAL A 567 -31.64 -12.00 -36.62
C VAL A 567 -31.30 -11.70 -38.09
N GLY A 568 -31.90 -12.43 -39.04
CA GLY A 568 -31.74 -12.23 -40.49
C GLY A 568 -30.43 -12.77 -41.06
N VAL A 569 -29.59 -13.40 -40.23
CA VAL A 569 -28.33 -14.06 -40.59
C VAL A 569 -28.12 -15.31 -39.76
N THR A 570 -27.55 -16.35 -40.37
CA THR A 570 -27.01 -17.52 -39.66
C THR A 570 -25.87 -17.07 -38.75
N TRP A 571 -26.05 -17.20 -37.43
CA TRP A 571 -25.11 -16.69 -36.43
C TRP A 571 -24.72 -17.71 -35.37
N ASP A 572 -25.64 -18.61 -35.00
CA ASP A 572 -25.42 -19.62 -33.96
C ASP A 572 -24.70 -20.87 -34.51
N THR A 573 -23.57 -20.63 -35.17
CA THR A 573 -22.72 -21.69 -35.72
C THR A 573 -21.24 -21.32 -35.60
N SER A 574 -20.41 -22.33 -35.32
CA SER A 574 -18.99 -22.18 -34.94
C SER A 574 -18.07 -21.59 -36.02
N ASP A 575 -18.57 -21.51 -37.25
CA ASP A 575 -17.91 -20.89 -38.41
C ASP A 575 -18.51 -19.54 -38.85
N SER A 576 -19.68 -19.13 -38.30
CA SER A 576 -20.33 -17.88 -38.73
C SER A 576 -19.52 -16.63 -38.35
N PRO A 577 -19.31 -15.67 -39.29
CA PRO A 577 -18.75 -14.36 -38.97
C PRO A 577 -19.69 -13.50 -38.10
N TYR A 578 -20.92 -13.94 -37.87
CA TYR A 578 -21.95 -13.24 -37.09
C TYR A 578 -22.10 -13.78 -35.66
N GLN A 579 -21.23 -14.68 -35.17
CA GLN A 579 -21.31 -15.24 -33.79
C GLN A 579 -21.49 -14.19 -32.68
N TYR A 580 -21.01 -12.97 -32.87
CA TYR A 580 -21.24 -11.86 -31.94
C TYR A 580 -22.72 -11.48 -31.76
N LYS A 581 -23.64 -11.95 -32.62
CA LYS A 581 -25.08 -11.66 -32.60
C LYS A 581 -25.82 -12.25 -31.40
N GLY A 582 -25.30 -13.29 -30.76
CA GLY A 582 -25.78 -13.78 -29.48
C GLY A 582 -24.60 -14.04 -28.55
N ALA A 583 -23.88 -12.96 -28.21
CA ALA A 583 -22.68 -13.05 -27.40
C ALA A 583 -22.34 -11.76 -26.63
N ALA A 584 -21.69 -11.95 -25.48
CA ALA A 584 -21.10 -10.90 -24.64
C ALA A 584 -19.73 -11.36 -24.10
N LEU A 585 -19.02 -10.48 -23.39
CA LEU A 585 -17.71 -10.77 -22.80
C LEU A 585 -17.73 -10.61 -21.27
N GLY A 586 -17.07 -11.52 -20.56
CA GLY A 586 -16.65 -11.33 -19.18
C GLY A 586 -15.19 -10.89 -19.09
N VAL A 587 -14.91 -9.69 -18.58
CA VAL A 587 -13.56 -9.10 -18.51
C VAL A 587 -13.10 -9.00 -17.05
N PHE A 588 -12.08 -9.78 -16.69
CA PHE A 588 -11.55 -9.93 -15.34
C PHE A 588 -10.21 -9.20 -15.22
N LYS A 589 -10.15 -8.23 -14.30
CA LYS A 589 -9.03 -7.28 -14.16
C LYS A 589 -8.15 -7.50 -12.92
N GLU A 590 -8.49 -8.47 -12.08
CA GLU A 590 -7.71 -8.89 -10.93
C GLU A 590 -8.04 -10.35 -10.55
N GLY A 591 -7.18 -10.98 -9.75
CA GLY A 591 -7.36 -12.35 -9.25
C GLY A 591 -6.88 -13.43 -10.23
N THR A 592 -6.82 -14.67 -9.73
CA THR A 592 -6.33 -15.85 -10.46
C THR A 592 -7.42 -16.81 -10.92
N ALA A 593 -8.62 -16.66 -10.39
CA ALA A 593 -9.75 -17.55 -10.62
C ALA A 593 -10.91 -16.74 -11.22
N PHE A 594 -11.37 -17.14 -12.41
CA PHE A 594 -12.28 -16.36 -13.24
C PHE A 594 -13.64 -17.06 -13.27
N SER A 595 -14.57 -16.57 -12.45
CA SER A 595 -15.87 -17.20 -12.23
C SER A 595 -16.94 -16.60 -13.13
N THR A 596 -17.63 -17.46 -13.88
CA THR A 596 -18.79 -17.15 -14.70
C THR A 596 -19.96 -18.00 -14.23
N ASP A 597 -21.12 -17.38 -14.05
CA ASP A 597 -22.38 -18.12 -13.89
C ASP A 597 -23.06 -18.26 -15.24
N PHE A 598 -23.44 -19.48 -15.62
CA PHE A 598 -24.27 -19.80 -16.77
C PHE A 598 -25.65 -20.21 -16.30
N THR A 599 -26.70 -19.66 -16.92
CA THR A 599 -28.10 -19.92 -16.58
C THR A 599 -28.86 -20.29 -17.85
N GLN A 600 -29.80 -21.24 -17.76
CA GLN A 600 -30.86 -21.41 -18.76
C GLN A 600 -32.21 -21.40 -18.07
N TRP A 601 -33.13 -20.58 -18.57
CA TRP A 601 -34.50 -20.40 -18.10
C TRP A 601 -35.49 -21.11 -19.04
N ASP A 602 -36.54 -21.70 -18.49
CA ASP A 602 -37.53 -22.49 -19.25
C ASP A 602 -38.47 -21.63 -20.10
N GLY A 603 -38.83 -22.15 -21.27
CA GLY A 603 -39.89 -21.64 -22.13
C GLY A 603 -41.11 -22.55 -22.12
N TYR A 604 -42.21 -22.09 -22.72
CA TYR A 604 -43.51 -22.77 -22.66
C TYR A 604 -43.67 -23.94 -23.67
N ALA A 605 -42.68 -24.20 -24.52
CA ALA A 605 -42.72 -25.26 -25.52
C ALA A 605 -41.90 -26.48 -25.08
N GLU A 606 -42.42 -27.68 -25.35
CA GLU A 606 -41.72 -28.95 -25.10
C GLU A 606 -40.33 -28.94 -25.75
N SER A 607 -39.31 -29.27 -24.95
CA SER A 607 -37.92 -29.40 -25.37
C SER A 607 -37.63 -30.80 -25.95
N GLY A 608 -38.39 -31.82 -25.52
CA GLY A 608 -38.10 -33.21 -25.85
C GLY A 608 -36.81 -33.76 -25.22
N GLY A 609 -36.34 -33.11 -24.15
CA GLY A 609 -35.04 -33.34 -23.49
C GLY A 609 -33.84 -32.65 -24.14
N GLN A 610 -34.03 -31.46 -24.73
CA GLN A 610 -33.00 -30.78 -25.53
C GLN A 610 -31.74 -30.39 -24.73
N THR A 611 -30.63 -30.27 -25.47
CA THR A 611 -29.28 -30.02 -24.95
C THR A 611 -28.92 -28.54 -25.12
N TYR A 612 -28.47 -27.89 -24.04
CA TYR A 612 -28.08 -26.47 -23.99
C TYR A 612 -26.56 -26.33 -24.07
N TRP A 613 -26.07 -25.42 -24.92
CA TRP A 613 -24.65 -25.34 -25.28
C TRP A 613 -24.00 -24.09 -24.69
N PHE A 614 -23.18 -24.28 -23.65
CA PHE A 614 -22.51 -23.17 -22.97
C PHE A 614 -21.06 -23.03 -23.45
N ALA A 615 -20.86 -22.20 -24.48
CA ALA A 615 -19.53 -21.91 -25.01
C ALA A 615 -18.76 -20.94 -24.10
N LEU A 616 -18.21 -21.44 -22.98
CA LEU A 616 -17.13 -20.76 -22.24
C LEU A 616 -15.82 -20.88 -23.03
N ASN A 617 -15.78 -20.20 -24.18
CA ASN A 617 -14.61 -20.12 -25.03
C ASN A 617 -13.85 -18.81 -24.80
N THR A 618 -12.66 -18.76 -25.36
CA THR A 618 -11.75 -17.60 -25.31
C THR A 618 -11.22 -17.22 -26.71
N LYS A 619 -11.86 -17.79 -27.74
CA LYS A 619 -11.85 -17.34 -29.13
C LYS A 619 -12.82 -16.15 -29.23
N VAL A 620 -12.32 -14.94 -28.97
CA VAL A 620 -13.21 -13.77 -28.87
C VAL A 620 -13.87 -13.46 -30.22
N VAL A 621 -15.19 -13.54 -30.26
CA VAL A 621 -16.04 -13.41 -31.47
C VAL A 621 -16.17 -11.97 -32.00
N THR A 622 -15.41 -11.04 -31.44
CA THR A 622 -15.40 -9.59 -31.73
C THR A 622 -13.96 -9.07 -31.67
N PRO A 623 -13.58 -8.04 -32.45
CA PRO A 623 -12.21 -7.53 -32.47
C PRO A 623 -11.75 -6.93 -31.13
N VAL A 624 -10.98 -7.70 -30.36
CA VAL A 624 -10.23 -7.22 -29.19
C VAL A 624 -8.77 -6.93 -29.55
N ILE A 625 -8.02 -6.36 -28.60
CA ILE A 625 -6.59 -6.12 -28.70
C ILE A 625 -5.84 -6.90 -27.63
N GLU A 626 -4.68 -7.47 -27.97
CA GLU A 626 -3.76 -8.02 -26.98
C GLU A 626 -3.25 -6.90 -26.05
N VAL A 627 -2.58 -7.27 -24.97
CA VAL A 627 -1.90 -6.32 -24.06
C VAL A 627 -0.89 -5.42 -24.81
N PRO A 628 -0.51 -4.24 -24.26
CA PRO A 628 0.47 -3.36 -24.88
C PRO A 628 1.79 -4.05 -25.23
N ALA A 629 2.50 -3.53 -26.23
CA ALA A 629 3.74 -4.13 -26.71
C ALA A 629 4.77 -4.28 -25.59
N THR A 630 5.64 -5.29 -25.71
CA THR A 630 6.54 -5.70 -24.63
C THR A 630 8.01 -5.58 -25.04
N ALA A 631 8.88 -5.34 -24.06
CA ALA A 631 10.32 -5.22 -24.27
C ALA A 631 11.10 -5.78 -23.08
N THR A 632 12.08 -6.64 -23.35
CA THR A 632 13.15 -6.94 -22.40
C THR A 632 14.38 -6.12 -22.77
N ILE A 633 14.88 -5.31 -21.84
CA ILE A 633 16.15 -4.59 -21.99
C ILE A 633 17.20 -5.23 -21.07
N THR A 634 18.34 -5.61 -21.62
CA THR A 634 19.41 -6.29 -20.90
C THR A 634 20.48 -5.30 -20.45
N LYS A 635 20.70 -5.21 -19.13
CA LYS A 635 21.86 -4.56 -18.52
C LYS A 635 23.04 -5.52 -18.51
N THR A 636 24.24 -4.98 -18.60
CA THR A 636 25.50 -5.71 -18.59
C THR A 636 26.25 -5.53 -17.27
N THR A 637 27.01 -6.53 -16.86
CA THR A 637 27.94 -6.46 -15.73
C THR A 637 29.28 -7.08 -16.12
N VAL A 638 30.37 -6.68 -15.46
CA VAL A 638 31.71 -7.23 -15.70
C VAL A 638 32.35 -7.61 -14.37
N LYS A 639 32.84 -8.85 -14.25
CA LYS A 639 33.59 -9.27 -13.05
C LYS A 639 34.83 -8.38 -12.86
N PRO A 640 35.10 -7.87 -11.65
CA PRO A 640 36.32 -7.13 -11.37
C PRO A 640 37.53 -8.07 -11.53
N VAL A 641 38.56 -7.59 -12.22
CA VAL A 641 39.81 -8.33 -12.39
C VAL A 641 40.86 -7.75 -11.45
N LYS A 642 41.58 -8.63 -10.74
CA LYS A 642 42.70 -8.26 -9.87
C LYS A 642 44.00 -8.65 -10.59
N PRO A 643 44.92 -7.72 -10.89
CA PRO A 643 46.23 -8.07 -11.45
C PRO A 643 47.05 -8.87 -10.42
N GLU A 644 47.84 -9.83 -10.90
CA GLU A 644 48.75 -10.59 -10.04
C GLU A 644 50.01 -9.76 -9.73
N PRO A 645 50.57 -9.82 -8.51
CA PRO A 645 51.82 -9.16 -8.19
C PRO A 645 52.97 -9.78 -8.97
N VAL A 646 53.60 -9.00 -9.86
CA VAL A 646 54.74 -9.47 -10.65
C VAL A 646 56.02 -9.37 -9.81
N SER A 647 56.71 -10.48 -9.64
CA SER A 647 58.04 -10.54 -9.05
C SER A 647 59.05 -11.13 -10.03
N ALA A 648 60.31 -10.74 -9.85
CA ALA A 648 61.46 -11.28 -10.56
C ALA A 648 62.58 -11.52 -9.55
N GLU A 649 63.29 -12.63 -9.66
CA GLU A 649 64.54 -12.84 -8.92
C GLU A 649 65.71 -12.88 -9.91
N LEU A 650 66.65 -11.95 -9.74
CA LEU A 650 67.86 -11.84 -10.56
C LEU A 650 69.09 -12.12 -9.70
N VAL A 651 70.09 -12.75 -10.30
CA VAL A 651 71.29 -13.22 -9.61
C VAL A 651 72.53 -12.46 -10.08
N LYS A 652 73.10 -11.64 -9.21
CA LYS A 652 74.44 -11.06 -9.40
C LYS A 652 75.52 -12.12 -9.16
N ALA A 653 76.52 -12.16 -10.03
CA ALA A 653 77.72 -12.97 -9.85
C ALA A 653 78.77 -12.16 -9.10
N LYS A 654 78.96 -12.42 -7.80
CA LYS A 654 80.10 -11.85 -7.07
C LYS A 654 81.37 -12.50 -7.61
N ASN A 655 82.24 -11.67 -8.18
CA ASN A 655 83.59 -12.06 -8.60
C ASN A 655 84.27 -12.92 -7.50
N PRO A 656 85.08 -13.93 -7.85
CA PRO A 656 86.00 -14.51 -6.88
C PRO A 656 86.88 -13.39 -6.30
N VAL A 657 87.43 -13.59 -5.10
CA VAL A 657 88.25 -12.55 -4.43
C VAL A 657 89.54 -12.35 -5.23
N LYS A 658 90.01 -11.10 -5.40
CA LYS A 658 91.33 -10.89 -6.02
C LYS A 658 92.37 -11.52 -5.10
N PRO A 659 93.25 -12.39 -5.61
CA PRO A 659 94.46 -12.82 -4.92
C PRO A 659 95.26 -11.58 -4.61
N THR A 660 95.11 -11.13 -3.38
CA THR A 660 95.68 -9.91 -2.85
C THR A 660 96.55 -10.30 -1.69
N LEU A 661 97.77 -9.78 -1.67
CA LEU A 661 98.48 -9.71 -0.42
C LEU A 661 97.78 -8.65 0.44
N ALA A 662 96.94 -9.14 1.35
CA ALA A 662 96.17 -8.36 2.30
C ALA A 662 96.96 -8.29 3.60
N LEU A 663 97.64 -7.16 3.80
CA LEU A 663 98.31 -6.80 5.03
C LEU A 663 97.53 -5.66 5.70
N LYS A 664 97.64 -5.55 7.02
CA LYS A 664 96.80 -4.66 7.81
C LYS A 664 97.63 -3.80 8.76
N THR A 665 97.89 -2.54 8.38
CA THR A 665 98.05 -1.49 9.40
C THR A 665 96.72 -1.35 10.14
N LEU A 666 96.71 -0.66 11.27
CA LEU A 666 95.55 -0.51 12.13
C LEU A 666 95.35 0.96 12.44
N SER A 667 94.21 1.49 12.02
CA SER A 667 93.99 2.92 12.07
C SER A 667 93.80 3.39 13.52
N GLU A 668 94.21 4.63 13.83
CA GLU A 668 93.92 5.23 15.14
C GLU A 668 92.42 5.21 15.42
N THR A 669 92.04 4.79 16.63
CA THR A 669 90.63 4.79 17.02
C THR A 669 90.11 6.20 17.24
N LYS A 670 88.78 6.31 17.23
CA LYS A 670 88.02 7.55 17.44
C LYS A 670 87.07 7.35 18.60
N ASN A 671 86.65 8.43 19.25
CA ASN A 671 85.48 8.38 20.12
C ASN A 671 84.25 8.69 19.27
N GLN A 672 83.30 7.75 19.19
CA GLN A 672 82.13 7.92 18.36
C GLN A 672 81.19 8.90 19.03
N LYS A 673 81.06 10.10 18.47
CA LYS A 673 79.86 10.90 18.71
C LYS A 673 78.75 10.35 17.83
N LEU A 674 77.83 9.60 18.44
CA LEU A 674 76.62 9.16 17.79
C LEU A 674 75.77 10.38 17.40
N SER A 675 74.97 10.26 16.35
CA SER A 675 74.00 11.27 15.94
C SER A 675 72.61 10.65 15.91
N ALA A 676 71.60 11.39 16.36
CA ALA A 676 70.21 10.96 16.35
C ALA A 676 69.28 12.12 15.96
N SER A 677 68.08 11.80 15.48
CA SER A 677 67.08 12.79 15.09
C SER A 677 65.70 12.40 15.60
N TYR A 678 64.94 13.35 16.10
CA TYR A 678 63.56 13.13 16.56
C TYR A 678 62.58 14.12 15.93
N HIS A 679 61.30 13.74 15.88
CA HIS A 679 60.19 14.60 15.44
C HIS A 679 59.04 14.58 16.44
N GLY A 680 58.44 15.74 16.66
CA GLY A 680 57.14 15.83 17.33
C GLY A 680 55.98 15.37 16.43
N TYR A 681 54.84 15.05 17.05
CA TYR A 681 53.60 14.70 16.34
C TYR A 681 52.46 15.68 16.61
N LYS A 682 51.59 15.87 15.60
CA LYS A 682 50.26 16.49 15.72
C LYS A 682 49.16 15.59 15.16
N LEU A 683 48.01 15.59 15.84
CA LEU A 683 46.84 14.78 15.51
C LEU A 683 45.56 15.56 15.84
N GLN A 684 44.51 15.38 15.04
CA GLN A 684 43.20 16.02 15.19
C GLN A 684 42.10 14.97 15.39
N TYR A 685 40.99 15.38 16.01
CA TYR A 685 39.84 14.52 16.28
C TYR A 685 38.50 15.21 16.02
N LYS A 686 37.57 14.50 15.37
CA LYS A 686 36.26 14.97 14.92
C LYS A 686 35.18 13.92 15.21
N PRO A 687 34.81 13.70 16.49
CA PRO A 687 33.92 12.61 16.89
C PRO A 687 32.53 12.75 16.28
N VAL A 688 31.98 11.63 15.79
CA VAL A 688 30.60 11.51 15.30
C VAL A 688 29.63 11.00 16.38
N VAL A 689 28.39 11.47 16.37
CA VAL A 689 27.32 11.07 17.30
C VAL A 689 26.09 10.60 16.53
N ARG A 690 25.21 9.80 17.16
CA ARG A 690 24.01 9.25 16.51
C ARG A 690 22.78 9.32 17.40
N LYS A 691 21.61 9.35 16.78
CA LYS A 691 20.28 9.26 17.41
C LYS A 691 19.59 7.98 16.97
N SER A 692 18.97 7.27 17.92
CA SER A 692 18.02 6.20 17.62
C SER A 692 16.64 6.54 18.17
N VAL A 693 15.59 6.04 17.52
CA VAL A 693 14.22 6.06 18.04
C VAL A 693 13.69 4.64 18.13
N ALA A 694 13.02 4.33 19.23
CA ALA A 694 12.40 3.04 19.48
C ALA A 694 11.08 3.19 20.25
N ASP A 695 10.31 2.12 20.31
CA ASP A 695 9.18 1.99 21.23
C ASP A 695 9.61 1.48 22.63
N THR A 696 8.64 1.28 23.52
CA THR A 696 8.85 0.73 24.88
C THR A 696 9.52 -0.65 24.90
N ASP A 697 9.36 -1.41 23.82
CA ASP A 697 9.82 -2.79 23.70
C ASP A 697 11.23 -2.83 23.06
N LYS A 698 11.81 -1.65 22.81
CA LYS A 698 13.10 -1.39 22.15
C LYS A 698 13.09 -1.73 20.66
N THR A 699 11.91 -1.87 20.04
CA THR A 699 11.77 -2.04 18.59
C THR A 699 12.12 -0.73 17.89
N ASN A 700 12.99 -0.77 16.88
CA ASN A 700 13.37 0.41 16.10
C ASN A 700 12.18 0.97 15.29
N THR A 701 11.74 2.19 15.60
CA THR A 701 10.60 2.86 14.95
C THR A 701 11.04 3.90 13.91
N ASN A 702 12.33 3.96 13.56
CA ASN A 702 12.84 4.91 12.56
C ASN A 702 12.28 4.61 11.15
N GLY A 703 11.65 5.60 10.54
CA GLY A 703 10.94 5.51 9.26
C GLY A 703 9.52 4.94 9.36
N GLN A 704 9.17 4.34 10.49
CA GLN A 704 7.95 3.52 10.67
C GLN A 704 6.72 4.36 11.06
N THR A 705 5.56 3.71 11.01
CA THR A 705 4.29 4.24 11.54
C THR A 705 4.00 3.60 12.89
N VAL A 706 3.68 4.39 13.91
CA VAL A 706 3.30 3.96 15.26
C VAL A 706 1.92 4.49 15.63
N ALA A 707 1.26 3.89 16.63
CA ALA A 707 -0.04 4.38 17.10
C ALA A 707 0.08 5.80 17.72
N LYS A 708 -0.96 6.63 17.51
CA LYS A 708 -1.12 7.92 18.18
C LYS A 708 -1.14 7.73 19.70
N ASN A 709 -0.49 8.64 20.43
CA ASN A 709 -0.27 8.57 21.87
C ASN A 709 0.42 7.29 22.37
N ALA A 710 1.16 6.57 21.52
CA ALA A 710 2.07 5.51 21.94
C ALA A 710 3.39 6.11 22.46
N THR A 711 3.94 5.56 23.54
CA THR A 711 5.22 6.02 24.09
C THR A 711 6.38 5.62 23.18
N GLN A 712 7.29 6.55 22.95
CA GLN A 712 8.49 6.42 22.13
C GLN A 712 9.71 6.92 22.92
N LEU A 713 10.89 6.42 22.54
CA LEU A 713 12.16 6.66 23.22
C LEU A 713 13.19 7.17 22.22
N TYR A 714 13.71 8.38 22.41
CA TYR A 714 14.91 8.86 21.71
C TYR A 714 16.16 8.61 22.55
N THR A 715 17.19 7.97 22.01
CA THR A 715 18.47 7.73 22.71
C THR A 715 19.61 8.52 22.08
N LEU A 716 20.38 9.23 22.91
CA LEU A 716 21.35 10.23 22.46
C LEU A 716 22.79 9.70 22.58
N HIS A 717 23.16 8.81 21.64
CA HIS A 717 24.44 8.07 21.64
C HIS A 717 25.63 8.97 21.25
N HIS A 718 26.48 9.28 22.22
CA HIS A 718 27.57 10.23 22.09
C HIS A 718 28.96 9.62 22.36
N ASP A 719 29.08 8.29 22.41
CA ASP A 719 30.26 7.56 22.95
C ASP A 719 31.63 7.97 22.39
N ASN A 720 31.70 8.42 21.13
CA ASN A 720 32.96 8.86 20.52
C ASN A 720 33.56 10.10 21.20
N ILE A 721 32.75 11.00 21.78
CA ILE A 721 33.30 12.27 22.34
C ILE A 721 34.33 11.99 23.44
N TYR A 722 34.12 10.93 24.24
CA TYR A 722 34.98 10.57 25.38
C TYR A 722 36.44 10.25 25.01
N ALA A 723 36.76 9.99 23.74
CA ALA A 723 38.11 9.61 23.32
C ALA A 723 39.14 10.75 23.37
N ASN A 724 38.68 12.01 23.47
CA ASN A 724 39.54 13.20 23.60
C ASN A 724 39.09 14.18 24.71
N LEU A 725 38.16 13.77 25.60
CA LEU A 725 37.74 14.60 26.73
C LEU A 725 38.78 14.61 27.86
N LYS A 726 39.00 15.78 28.43
CA LYS A 726 39.83 16.02 29.63
C LYS A 726 38.94 16.11 30.87
N LYS A 727 39.49 15.75 32.03
CA LYS A 727 38.74 15.89 33.29
C LYS A 727 38.37 17.37 33.51
N GLY A 728 37.09 17.65 33.76
CA GLY A 728 36.56 19.00 33.88
C GLY A 728 35.93 19.58 32.60
N ASP A 729 36.08 18.93 31.44
CA ASP A 729 35.39 19.37 30.22
C ASP A 729 33.87 19.29 30.39
N LYS A 730 33.15 20.33 29.94
CA LYS A 730 31.68 20.37 29.97
C LYS A 730 31.09 19.76 28.71
N ILE A 731 30.30 18.70 28.88
CA ILE A 731 29.46 18.11 27.84
C ILE A 731 28.08 18.75 27.93
N THR A 732 27.54 19.22 26.80
CA THR A 732 26.16 19.71 26.69
C THR A 732 25.47 19.05 25.49
N ILE A 733 24.29 18.47 25.68
CA ILE A 733 23.49 17.83 24.63
C ILE A 733 22.17 18.58 24.52
N ILE A 734 21.85 19.11 23.34
CA ILE A 734 20.65 19.94 23.07
C ILE A 734 19.76 19.20 22.07
N ASP A 735 18.49 18.99 22.44
CA ASP A 735 17.53 18.17 21.71
C ASP A 735 16.20 18.93 21.53
N PRO A 736 16.05 19.72 20.46
CA PRO A 736 14.79 20.36 20.10
C PRO A 736 13.81 19.31 19.55
N LEU A 737 12.69 19.10 20.24
CA LEU A 737 11.68 18.12 19.83
C LEU A 737 10.72 18.70 18.79
N GLU A 738 10.27 17.86 17.87
CA GLU A 738 9.32 18.26 16.82
C GLU A 738 7.95 18.66 17.38
N ALA A 739 7.23 19.52 16.68
CA ALA A 739 5.89 19.94 17.06
C ALA A 739 4.95 18.73 17.22
N GLY A 740 4.31 18.62 18.38
CA GLY A 740 3.45 17.49 18.74
C GLY A 740 4.18 16.24 19.26
N ALA A 741 5.51 16.23 19.31
CA ALA A 741 6.26 15.26 20.11
C ALA A 741 6.25 15.72 21.57
N VAL A 742 5.25 15.28 22.34
CA VAL A 742 5.05 15.69 23.74
C VAL A 742 5.90 14.81 24.66
N PRO A 743 6.86 15.36 25.43
CA PRO A 743 7.73 14.55 26.27
C PRO A 743 7.15 14.26 27.66
N ASP A 744 7.54 13.12 28.22
CA ASP A 744 7.39 12.83 29.65
C ASP A 744 8.59 13.42 30.40
N VAL A 745 8.41 14.64 30.91
CA VAL A 745 9.47 15.42 31.56
C VAL A 745 9.92 14.78 32.88
N ALA A 746 8.99 14.17 33.64
CA ALA A 746 9.32 13.54 34.92
C ALA A 746 10.15 12.26 34.71
N VAL A 747 9.73 11.38 33.81
CA VAL A 747 10.46 10.14 33.50
C VAL A 747 11.82 10.44 32.85
N THR A 748 11.85 11.36 31.88
CA THR A 748 13.10 11.77 31.22
C THR A 748 14.09 12.38 32.22
N LYS A 749 13.60 13.24 33.14
CA LYS A 749 14.42 13.86 34.17
C LYS A 749 15.03 12.82 35.11
N ALA A 750 14.20 11.99 35.74
CA ALA A 750 14.67 11.00 36.71
C ALA A 750 15.64 9.97 36.09
N ALA A 751 15.43 9.58 34.83
CA ALA A 751 16.34 8.69 34.11
C ALA A 751 17.70 9.35 33.81
N ALA A 752 17.71 10.63 33.42
CA ALA A 752 18.92 11.38 33.11
C ALA A 752 19.75 11.71 34.37
N GLU A 753 19.10 12.15 35.46
CA GLU A 753 19.76 12.44 36.74
C GLU A 753 20.39 11.17 37.33
N LYS A 754 19.69 10.03 37.29
CA LYS A 754 20.24 8.72 37.68
C LYS A 754 21.44 8.28 36.81
N ALA A 755 21.51 8.75 35.57
CA ALA A 755 22.63 8.52 34.65
C ALA A 755 23.77 9.56 34.79
N GLY A 756 23.68 10.50 35.74
CA GLY A 756 24.71 11.51 36.03
C GLY A 756 24.57 12.83 35.27
N TRP A 757 23.43 13.10 34.63
CA TRP A 757 23.19 14.32 33.86
C TRP A 757 22.33 15.33 34.63
N GLY A 758 22.80 16.58 34.70
CA GLY A 758 21.92 17.72 35.00
C GLY A 758 21.05 18.02 33.79
N VAL A 759 19.74 18.11 33.96
CA VAL A 759 18.75 18.16 32.86
C VAL A 759 17.76 19.31 33.02
N ALA A 760 17.58 20.06 31.93
CA ALA A 760 16.58 21.11 31.80
C ALA A 760 15.70 20.86 30.57
N TYR A 761 14.44 21.32 30.64
CA TYR A 761 13.49 21.28 29.53
C TYR A 761 12.82 22.66 29.40
N ASP A 762 12.98 23.28 28.24
CA ASP A 762 12.34 24.54 27.87
C ASP A 762 11.01 24.21 27.17
N ALA A 763 9.90 24.35 27.91
CA ALA A 763 8.57 24.08 27.39
C ALA A 763 8.11 25.09 26.32
N GLY A 764 8.65 26.31 26.31
CA GLY A 764 8.35 27.32 25.29
C GLY A 764 9.03 27.03 23.95
N LYS A 765 10.17 26.33 23.98
CA LYS A 765 10.91 25.87 22.79
C LYS A 765 10.71 24.39 22.47
N ASN A 766 10.02 23.62 23.31
CA ASN A 766 9.96 22.15 23.26
C ASN A 766 11.37 21.49 23.20
N THR A 767 12.31 21.99 23.99
CA THR A 767 13.75 21.65 23.86
C THR A 767 14.34 21.11 25.16
N TYR A 768 15.00 19.96 25.09
CA TYR A 768 15.84 19.46 26.18
C TYR A 768 17.26 20.01 26.12
N THR A 769 17.87 20.18 27.28
CA THR A 769 19.31 20.40 27.45
C THR A 769 19.82 19.51 28.59
N PHE A 770 20.71 18.57 28.26
CA PHE A 770 21.44 17.74 29.21
C PHE A 770 22.86 18.29 29.37
N THR A 771 23.37 18.31 30.58
CA THR A 771 24.71 18.83 30.91
C THR A 771 25.42 17.91 31.89
N ALA A 772 26.74 17.76 31.72
CA ALA A 772 27.60 17.06 32.65
C ALA A 772 29.02 17.63 32.60
N THR A 773 29.73 17.57 33.72
CA THR A 773 31.19 17.75 33.77
C THR A 773 31.84 16.37 33.68
N TYR A 774 32.82 16.20 32.80
CA TYR A 774 33.47 14.89 32.64
C TYR A 774 34.45 14.61 33.79
N GLU A 775 34.04 13.73 34.71
CA GLU A 775 34.85 13.32 35.86
C GLU A 775 35.79 12.13 35.59
N GLY A 776 36.03 11.78 34.32
CA GLY A 776 36.87 10.63 33.93
C GLY A 776 36.12 9.29 33.84
N LYS A 777 34.78 9.30 33.96
CA LYS A 777 33.91 8.14 33.75
C LYS A 777 32.89 8.46 32.65
N ARG A 778 32.60 7.50 31.76
CA ARG A 778 31.58 7.65 30.72
C ARG A 778 30.19 7.62 31.36
N LEU A 779 29.32 8.54 30.98
CA LEU A 779 27.91 8.53 31.38
C LEU A 779 27.09 7.73 30.35
N ALA A 780 25.97 7.17 30.79
CA ALA A 780 25.02 6.53 29.87
C ALA A 780 24.37 7.58 28.95
N ALA A 781 24.01 7.17 27.73
CA ALA A 781 23.27 8.01 26.79
C ALA A 781 21.92 8.46 27.40
N PRO A 782 21.60 9.77 27.43
CA PRO A 782 20.27 10.24 27.81
C PRO A 782 19.19 9.60 26.94
N VAL A 783 18.03 9.35 27.55
CA VAL A 783 16.83 8.83 26.88
C VAL A 783 15.67 9.78 27.12
N ILE A 784 15.13 10.37 26.05
CA ILE A 784 13.91 11.19 26.11
C ILE A 784 12.72 10.28 25.86
N THR A 785 11.80 10.24 26.81
CA THR A 785 10.51 9.56 26.67
C THR A 785 9.48 10.56 26.13
N TRP A 786 8.74 10.21 25.07
CA TRP A 786 7.80 11.12 24.40
C TRP A 786 6.63 10.39 23.74
N LYS A 787 5.62 11.14 23.27
CA LYS A 787 4.41 10.62 22.60
C LYS A 787 4.04 11.51 21.38
N PRO A 788 3.66 10.93 20.22
CA PRO A 788 3.11 11.66 19.08
C PRO A 788 1.60 11.89 19.24
N ILE A 789 1.16 13.15 19.30
CA ILE A 789 -0.25 13.49 19.61
C ILE A 789 -1.18 13.63 18.40
N TYR A 790 -0.66 14.01 17.23
CA TYR A 790 -1.45 14.17 16.00
C TYR A 790 -1.57 12.84 15.25
N ASP A 791 -2.74 12.58 14.67
CA ASP A 791 -2.90 11.62 13.57
C ASP A 791 -2.20 12.14 12.32
N LYS A 792 -1.79 11.26 11.39
CA LYS A 792 -1.14 11.58 10.10
C LYS A 792 0.18 12.37 10.25
N GLY A 793 0.68 12.52 11.48
CA GLY A 793 1.85 13.30 11.84
C GLY A 793 3.16 12.68 11.40
N PHE A 794 4.18 13.53 11.28
CA PHE A 794 5.54 13.21 10.90
C PHE A 794 6.48 13.86 11.92
N TYR A 795 7.20 13.03 12.65
CA TYR A 795 8.03 13.43 13.79
C TYR A 795 9.48 13.08 13.46
N ASP A 796 10.19 14.00 12.82
CA ASP A 796 11.62 13.91 12.61
C ASP A 796 12.38 14.66 13.72
N ASN A 797 13.55 14.17 14.13
CA ASN A 797 14.32 14.81 15.19
C ASN A 797 15.83 14.62 15.00
N THR A 798 16.59 15.72 15.15
CA THR A 798 18.06 15.76 15.18
C THR A 798 18.56 16.51 16.43
N TYR A 799 19.53 15.95 17.16
CA TYR A 799 20.13 16.60 18.34
C TYR A 799 21.57 17.06 18.08
N LYS A 800 22.07 17.94 18.94
CA LYS A 800 23.44 18.47 18.92
C LYS A 800 24.20 18.14 20.19
N VAL A 801 25.48 17.81 20.09
CA VAL A 801 26.43 17.83 21.21
C VAL A 801 27.37 19.01 21.05
N LEU A 802 27.53 19.77 22.13
CA LEU A 802 28.55 20.80 22.32
C LEU A 802 29.57 20.29 23.36
N VAL A 803 30.84 20.31 23.00
CA VAL A 803 31.99 20.10 23.90
C VAL A 803 32.95 21.25 23.69
N ASN A 804 33.17 22.07 24.73
CA ASN A 804 34.00 23.28 24.65
C ASN A 804 33.60 24.20 23.47
N LYS A 805 34.41 24.28 22.40
CA LYS A 805 34.11 25.05 21.16
C LYS A 805 33.66 24.19 19.97
N TYR A 806 33.50 22.88 20.16
CA TYR A 806 33.20 21.90 19.11
C TYR A 806 31.72 21.50 19.13
N GLU A 807 31.05 21.60 17.99
CA GLU A 807 29.68 21.09 17.82
C GLU A 807 29.64 19.90 16.85
N VAL A 808 28.79 18.92 17.15
CA VAL A 808 28.44 17.81 16.26
C VAL A 808 26.94 17.52 16.32
N TYR A 809 26.34 17.29 15.16
CA TYR A 809 24.92 17.03 14.97
C TYR A 809 24.70 15.54 14.68
N SER A 810 23.66 14.94 15.29
CA SER A 810 23.32 13.54 15.07
C SER A 810 22.83 13.29 13.63
N ASN A 811 22.62 12.03 13.25
CA ASN A 811 21.65 11.74 12.20
C ASN A 811 20.25 12.19 12.64
N THR A 812 19.39 12.52 11.67
CA THR A 812 17.95 12.61 11.89
C THR A 812 17.38 11.20 12.07
N VAL A 813 16.36 11.05 12.91
CA VAL A 813 15.45 9.89 12.95
C VAL A 813 14.03 10.38 12.64
N THR A 814 13.16 9.50 12.15
CA THR A 814 11.78 9.87 11.76
C THR A 814 10.78 8.87 12.28
N THR A 815 9.58 9.30 12.67
CA THR A 815 8.47 8.45 13.11
C THR A 815 7.16 9.04 12.58
N LYS A 816 6.14 8.22 12.31
CA LYS A 816 4.84 8.67 11.77
C LYS A 816 3.67 8.13 12.57
N THR A 817 2.51 8.76 12.47
CA THR A 817 1.22 8.19 12.93
C THR A 817 0.31 7.86 11.75
N PRO A 818 -0.62 6.91 11.90
CA PRO A 818 -1.62 6.58 10.86
C PRO A 818 -2.59 7.76 10.65
N LYS A 819 -3.31 7.75 9.52
CA LYS A 819 -4.47 8.64 9.33
C LYS A 819 -5.54 8.37 10.40
N PRO A 820 -6.39 9.34 10.77
CA PRO A 820 -7.54 9.05 11.62
C PRO A 820 -8.51 8.08 10.89
N PRO A 821 -9.02 7.05 11.57
CA PRO A 821 -10.16 6.25 11.12
C PRO A 821 -11.38 7.08 10.73
N LYS A 822 -12.21 6.51 9.85
CA LYS A 822 -13.52 7.03 9.49
C LYS A 822 -14.63 5.98 9.72
N PRO A 823 -15.00 5.70 10.99
CA PRO A 823 -16.18 4.88 11.28
C PRO A 823 -17.46 5.45 10.66
N VAL A 824 -18.37 4.58 10.24
CA VAL A 824 -19.62 4.94 9.55
C VAL A 824 -20.82 4.35 10.28
N LYS A 825 -21.85 5.17 10.51
CA LYS A 825 -23.16 4.74 11.03
C LYS A 825 -24.22 4.86 9.94
N ALA A 826 -25.13 3.89 9.88
CA ALA A 826 -26.33 3.91 9.04
C ALA A 826 -27.56 3.59 9.90
N VAL A 827 -28.76 3.92 9.41
CA VAL A 827 -30.03 3.49 10.01
C VAL A 827 -30.84 2.81 8.92
N LEU A 828 -31.19 1.55 9.13
CA LEU A 828 -31.75 0.69 8.10
C LEU A 828 -33.22 0.39 8.35
N ASP A 829 -34.01 0.32 7.28
CA ASP A 829 -35.37 -0.21 7.32
C ASP A 829 -35.38 -1.75 7.49
N ARG A 830 -36.60 -2.31 7.57
CA ARG A 830 -36.84 -3.76 7.67
C ARG A 830 -36.27 -4.57 6.50
N SER A 831 -36.05 -3.93 5.36
CA SER A 831 -35.51 -4.50 4.12
C SER A 831 -33.99 -4.30 4.00
N GLY A 832 -33.36 -3.65 4.98
CA GLY A 832 -31.92 -3.39 5.03
C GLY A 832 -31.43 -2.19 4.21
N LYS A 833 -32.33 -1.35 3.68
CA LYS A 833 -31.98 -0.12 2.94
C LYS A 833 -31.69 1.02 3.92
N ASP A 834 -30.72 1.89 3.60
CA ASP A 834 -30.34 3.03 4.46
C ASP A 834 -31.35 4.19 4.33
N ILE A 835 -32.06 4.44 5.43
CA ILE A 835 -33.09 5.46 5.58
C ILE A 835 -32.57 6.68 6.38
N ASN A 836 -31.26 6.88 6.48
CA ASN A 836 -30.66 8.05 7.15
C ASN A 836 -31.19 9.39 6.59
N GLY A 837 -31.92 10.15 7.39
CA GLY A 837 -32.57 11.40 7.03
C GLY A 837 -33.91 11.24 6.31
N ALA A 838 -34.53 10.06 6.38
CA ALA A 838 -35.90 9.78 5.94
C ALA A 838 -36.92 9.92 7.08
N THR A 839 -38.19 9.97 6.73
CA THR A 839 -39.28 9.53 7.62
C THR A 839 -39.38 8.00 7.61
N THR A 840 -39.93 7.40 8.66
CA THR A 840 -40.22 5.96 8.73
C THR A 840 -41.60 5.73 9.36
N PHE A 841 -42.47 4.99 8.65
CA PHE A 841 -43.76 4.54 9.18
C PHE A 841 -43.57 3.25 10.01
N ASP A 842 -42.74 2.30 9.56
CA ASP A 842 -42.31 1.21 10.44
C ASP A 842 -41.37 1.78 11.51
N ARG A 843 -41.83 1.70 12.77
CA ARG A 843 -41.04 2.12 13.94
C ARG A 843 -39.90 1.16 14.28
N ASN A 844 -39.76 0.03 13.58
CA ASN A 844 -38.68 -0.93 13.77
C ASN A 844 -37.55 -0.67 12.77
N VAL A 845 -36.41 -0.21 13.26
CA VAL A 845 -35.22 0.14 12.45
C VAL A 845 -34.00 -0.64 12.94
N THR A 846 -32.91 -0.68 12.16
CA THR A 846 -31.62 -1.21 12.62
C THR A 846 -30.53 -0.17 12.50
N PHE A 847 -29.96 0.28 13.61
CA PHE A 847 -28.74 1.10 13.57
C PHE A 847 -27.54 0.18 13.28
N ARG A 848 -26.82 0.46 12.19
CA ARG A 848 -25.62 -0.28 11.78
C ARG A 848 -24.38 0.57 12.02
N LEU A 849 -23.45 0.08 12.84
CA LEU A 849 -22.17 0.72 13.16
C LEU A 849 -21.06 -0.04 12.45
N VAL A 850 -20.17 0.63 11.73
CA VAL A 850 -19.04 0.01 11.01
C VAL A 850 -17.74 0.74 11.37
N THR A 851 -16.79 0.02 11.96
CA THR A 851 -15.45 0.57 12.25
C THR A 851 -14.61 0.76 10.98
N ASP A 852 -13.55 1.55 11.06
CA ASP A 852 -12.50 1.64 10.03
C ASP A 852 -11.13 1.31 10.62
N TYR A 853 -10.54 0.19 10.21
CA TYR A 853 -9.18 -0.20 10.59
C TYR A 853 -8.16 -0.05 9.46
N SER A 854 -8.56 0.51 8.31
CA SER A 854 -7.68 0.65 7.13
C SER A 854 -6.40 1.46 7.37
N PRO A 855 -6.34 2.47 8.27
CA PRO A 855 -5.09 3.17 8.58
C PRO A 855 -4.04 2.31 9.28
N TYR A 856 -4.44 1.22 9.96
CA TYR A 856 -3.58 0.51 10.91
C TYR A 856 -2.76 -0.65 10.34
N THR A 857 -3.00 -1.04 9.07
CA THR A 857 -2.32 -2.15 8.38
C THR A 857 -0.79 -2.13 8.48
N LYS A 858 -0.18 -0.94 8.46
CA LYS A 858 1.28 -0.72 8.55
C LYS A 858 1.75 -0.15 9.90
N THR A 859 0.89 -0.13 10.90
CA THR A 859 1.23 0.38 12.24
C THR A 859 2.07 -0.65 13.01
N LEU A 860 3.05 -0.13 13.76
CA LEU A 860 3.73 -0.82 14.84
C LEU A 860 3.12 -0.37 16.17
N ALA A 861 2.87 -1.33 17.05
CA ALA A 861 2.30 -1.09 18.37
C ALA A 861 3.04 -1.99 19.37
N SER A 862 3.62 -1.36 20.38
CA SER A 862 4.34 -2.03 21.45
C SER A 862 3.39 -2.68 22.45
N ALA A 863 3.89 -3.51 23.36
CA ALA A 863 3.12 -4.10 24.43
C ALA A 863 2.39 -3.04 25.29
N GLN A 864 2.99 -1.88 25.51
CA GLN A 864 2.32 -0.76 26.21
C GLN A 864 1.19 -0.15 25.37
N ALA A 865 1.34 -0.04 24.04
CA ALA A 865 0.29 0.47 23.17
C ALA A 865 -0.88 -0.53 23.05
N LEU A 866 -0.59 -1.83 22.98
CA LEU A 866 -1.57 -2.93 22.91
C LEU A 866 -2.21 -3.28 24.27
N GLY A 867 -1.60 -2.86 25.37
CA GLY A 867 -2.19 -2.89 26.70
C GLY A 867 -3.26 -1.82 26.93
N LYS A 868 -3.41 -0.85 26.01
CA LYS A 868 -4.58 0.04 25.98
C LYS A 868 -5.72 -0.65 25.24
N LYS A 869 -6.95 -0.45 25.73
CA LYS A 869 -8.15 -1.09 25.19
C LYS A 869 -8.53 -0.59 23.79
N PHE A 870 -9.07 -1.51 23.00
CA PHE A 870 -9.94 -1.21 21.86
C PHE A 870 -11.40 -1.27 22.31
N ALA A 871 -12.23 -0.31 21.88
CA ALA A 871 -13.63 -0.26 22.23
C ALA A 871 -14.49 0.43 21.17
N ILE A 872 -15.80 0.26 21.28
CA ILE A 872 -16.84 0.93 20.49
C ILE A 872 -17.87 1.47 21.49
N LEU A 873 -18.20 2.76 21.42
CA LEU A 873 -19.18 3.42 22.28
C LEU A 873 -20.30 4.04 21.43
N ASP A 874 -21.52 3.56 21.62
CA ASP A 874 -22.75 4.14 21.08
C ASP A 874 -23.43 4.97 22.19
N ASP A 875 -23.49 6.29 22.00
CA ASP A 875 -23.88 7.31 22.98
C ASP A 875 -25.28 7.79 22.56
N VAL A 876 -26.31 7.08 23.02
CA VAL A 876 -27.63 7.09 22.36
C VAL A 876 -28.49 8.28 22.81
N GLN A 877 -29.52 8.61 22.02
CA GLN A 877 -30.49 9.62 22.42
C GLN A 877 -31.48 9.04 23.46
N ASP A 878 -31.27 9.38 24.73
CA ASP A 878 -32.12 9.03 25.89
C ASP A 878 -33.62 8.92 25.55
N GLY A 879 -34.16 7.71 25.69
CA GLY A 879 -35.59 7.42 25.54
C GLY A 879 -36.17 7.56 24.13
N ALA A 880 -35.37 7.89 23.10
CA ALA A 880 -35.87 8.07 21.74
C ALA A 880 -36.09 6.74 20.99
N PHE A 881 -35.38 5.69 21.38
CA PHE A 881 -35.58 4.32 20.88
C PHE A 881 -35.18 3.29 21.95
N SER A 882 -35.59 2.03 21.76
CA SER A 882 -35.20 0.89 22.61
C SER A 882 -34.61 -0.23 21.76
N VAL A 883 -33.43 -0.74 22.13
CA VAL A 883 -32.71 -1.78 21.37
C VAL A 883 -33.19 -3.18 21.75
N TYR A 884 -33.47 -4.02 20.76
CA TYR A 884 -33.76 -5.44 20.91
C TYR A 884 -32.48 -6.23 21.23
N GLN A 885 -32.01 -6.16 22.49
CA GLN A 885 -30.67 -6.59 22.92
C GLN A 885 -30.30 -8.04 22.53
N GLY A 886 -31.25 -8.97 22.54
CA GLY A 886 -31.04 -10.36 22.12
C GLY A 886 -30.64 -10.49 20.65
N ASN A 887 -31.13 -9.58 19.80
CA ASN A 887 -30.99 -9.59 18.35
C ASN A 887 -29.75 -8.83 17.86
N ILE A 888 -28.96 -8.21 18.76
CA ILE A 888 -27.70 -7.53 18.42
C ILE A 888 -26.73 -8.52 17.76
N LYS A 889 -26.29 -8.23 16.53
CA LYS A 889 -25.28 -9.01 15.81
C LYS A 889 -23.97 -8.23 15.77
N MET A 890 -22.83 -8.92 15.92
CA MET A 890 -21.51 -8.33 15.76
C MET A 890 -20.69 -9.21 14.83
N THR A 891 -20.27 -8.69 13.68
CA THR A 891 -19.52 -9.46 12.68
C THR A 891 -18.25 -8.76 12.24
N ALA A 892 -17.24 -9.52 11.82
CA ALA A 892 -16.07 -8.99 11.12
C ALA A 892 -15.64 -10.00 10.05
N ALA A 893 -15.41 -9.52 8.81
CA ALA A 893 -15.11 -10.36 7.64
C ALA A 893 -16.05 -11.58 7.50
N GLY A 894 -17.36 -11.36 7.66
CA GLY A 894 -18.41 -12.38 7.50
C GLY A 894 -18.55 -13.39 8.64
N LYS A 895 -17.81 -13.25 9.75
CA LYS A 895 -17.89 -14.15 10.92
C LYS A 895 -18.42 -13.40 12.14
N ASP A 896 -19.16 -14.09 13.02
CA ASP A 896 -19.52 -13.52 14.33
C ASP A 896 -18.25 -13.26 15.16
N VAL A 897 -18.24 -12.11 15.84
CA VAL A 897 -17.19 -11.69 16.78
C VAL A 897 -17.74 -11.20 18.13
N LYS A 898 -19.04 -11.41 18.40
CA LYS A 898 -19.73 -10.94 19.63
C LYS A 898 -19.05 -11.48 20.89
N SER A 899 -18.51 -12.71 20.82
CA SER A 899 -17.77 -13.35 21.89
C SER A 899 -16.43 -12.68 22.26
N LEU A 900 -15.82 -11.90 21.35
CA LEU A 900 -14.53 -11.22 21.56
C LEU A 900 -14.64 -9.96 22.43
N PHE A 901 -15.85 -9.47 22.66
CA PHE A 901 -16.12 -8.24 23.40
C PHE A 901 -16.85 -8.54 24.71
N ASP A 902 -16.59 -7.73 25.73
CA ASP A 902 -17.54 -7.49 26.82
C ASP A 902 -18.47 -6.36 26.38
N MET A 903 -19.78 -6.57 26.53
CA MET A 903 -20.80 -5.57 26.20
C MET A 903 -21.40 -5.03 27.49
N HIS A 904 -21.40 -3.71 27.63
CA HIS A 904 -22.04 -2.99 28.73
C HIS A 904 -23.13 -2.10 28.14
N HIS A 905 -24.38 -2.32 28.54
CA HIS A 905 -25.47 -1.37 28.34
C HIS A 905 -25.71 -0.66 29.68
N VAL A 906 -25.73 0.67 29.66
CA VAL A 906 -25.91 1.53 30.83
C VAL A 906 -27.08 2.46 30.57
N LEU A 907 -28.08 2.45 31.45
CA LEU A 907 -29.34 3.20 31.27
C LEU A 907 -29.30 4.67 31.73
N SER A 908 -28.28 5.06 32.50
CA SER A 908 -28.09 6.46 32.95
C SER A 908 -26.73 6.65 33.64
N ASP A 909 -26.35 7.91 33.85
CA ASP A 909 -25.18 8.31 34.65
C ASP A 909 -25.16 7.69 36.06
N LYS A 910 -26.33 7.49 36.68
CA LYS A 910 -26.49 6.85 38.00
C LYS A 910 -26.30 5.33 37.96
N GLY A 911 -26.43 4.70 36.80
CA GLY A 911 -26.24 3.25 36.60
C GLY A 911 -24.78 2.82 36.40
N ARG A 912 -23.82 3.75 36.40
CA ARG A 912 -22.40 3.46 36.13
C ARG A 912 -21.72 2.85 37.36
N THR A 913 -21.33 1.58 37.26
CA THR A 913 -20.48 0.91 38.27
C THR A 913 -19.06 1.47 38.27
N ASP A 914 -18.31 1.24 39.36
CA ASP A 914 -16.88 1.63 39.44
C ASP A 914 -16.03 1.01 38.32
N ALA A 915 -16.36 -0.20 37.88
CA ALA A 915 -15.71 -0.84 36.74
C ALA A 915 -15.94 -0.06 35.43
N ILE A 916 -17.18 0.37 35.18
CA ILE A 916 -17.54 1.18 34.01
C ILE A 916 -16.91 2.57 34.11
N ASN A 917 -16.99 3.24 35.25
CA ASN A 917 -16.34 4.54 35.48
C ASN A 917 -14.82 4.47 35.31
N LYS A 918 -14.18 3.35 35.70
CA LYS A 918 -12.76 3.08 35.43
C LYS A 918 -12.47 2.91 33.94
N ILE A 919 -13.29 2.17 33.18
CA ILE A 919 -13.13 2.01 31.73
C ILE A 919 -13.31 3.35 31.01
N LEU A 920 -14.35 4.11 31.33
CA LEU A 920 -14.60 5.44 30.75
C LEU A 920 -13.44 6.40 31.03
N LYS A 921 -12.91 6.41 32.25
CA LYS A 921 -11.74 7.22 32.63
C LYS A 921 -10.45 6.77 31.94
N GLU A 922 -10.25 5.46 31.76
CA GLU A 922 -9.10 4.87 31.05
C GLU A 922 -9.10 5.21 29.55
N LEU A 923 -10.29 5.28 28.95
CA LEU A 923 -10.49 5.62 27.53
C LEU A 923 -10.73 7.12 27.26
N ASN A 924 -10.76 7.95 28.30
CA ASN A 924 -11.11 9.38 28.24
C ASN A 924 -12.48 9.62 27.56
N LEU A 925 -13.48 8.82 27.91
CA LEU A 925 -14.84 8.88 27.41
C LEU A 925 -15.78 9.52 28.44
N GLN A 926 -16.69 10.36 27.96
CA GLN A 926 -17.73 11.01 28.76
C GLN A 926 -19.09 10.95 28.03
N PRO A 927 -19.70 9.76 27.89
CA PRO A 927 -21.08 9.63 27.45
C PRO A 927 -22.04 10.32 28.43
N ARG A 928 -23.31 10.49 28.05
CA ARG A 928 -24.37 11.07 28.89
C ARG A 928 -25.66 10.27 28.74
N GLY A 929 -26.27 9.88 29.85
CA GLY A 929 -27.54 9.14 29.82
C GLY A 929 -27.34 7.66 29.48
N GLU A 930 -28.13 7.15 28.53
CA GLU A 930 -28.06 5.77 28.03
C GLU A 930 -26.89 5.60 27.05
N PHE A 931 -26.13 4.50 27.17
CA PHE A 931 -25.10 4.16 26.19
C PHE A 931 -24.79 2.65 26.14
N TYR A 932 -24.26 2.21 25.00
CA TYR A 932 -23.78 0.85 24.76
C TYR A 932 -22.27 0.89 24.52
N LEU A 933 -21.51 0.09 25.24
CA LEU A 933 -20.04 0.07 25.20
C LEU A 933 -19.55 -1.37 25.01
N TRP A 934 -18.88 -1.64 23.89
CA TRP A 934 -18.22 -2.90 23.60
C TRP A 934 -16.71 -2.75 23.82
N VAL A 935 -16.10 -3.59 24.65
CA VAL A 935 -14.66 -3.55 24.99
C VAL A 935 -14.01 -4.86 24.58
N ALA A 936 -12.91 -4.81 23.80
CA ALA A 936 -12.22 -6.01 23.33
C ALA A 936 -11.48 -6.73 24.47
N LYS A 937 -11.87 -7.97 24.76
CA LYS A 937 -11.37 -8.80 25.89
C LYS A 937 -9.85 -9.01 25.85
N ASP A 938 -9.31 -9.32 24.68
CA ASP A 938 -7.88 -9.34 24.41
C ASP A 938 -7.56 -8.33 23.29
N SER A 939 -7.13 -7.14 23.70
CA SER A 939 -6.75 -6.05 22.80
C SER A 939 -5.50 -6.37 21.94
N LYS A 940 -4.64 -7.29 22.36
CA LYS A 940 -3.46 -7.73 21.59
C LYS A 940 -3.88 -8.72 20.50
N SER A 941 -4.63 -9.76 20.84
CA SER A 941 -5.17 -10.71 19.84
C SER A 941 -6.11 -10.01 18.86
N PHE A 942 -7.00 -9.15 19.35
CA PHE A 942 -7.90 -8.37 18.50
C PHE A 942 -7.11 -7.48 17.50
N TYR A 943 -6.06 -6.80 17.97
CA TYR A 943 -5.21 -6.00 17.09
C TYR A 943 -4.56 -6.85 15.97
N HIS A 944 -3.93 -7.97 16.31
CA HIS A 944 -3.21 -8.79 15.33
C HIS A 944 -4.14 -9.53 14.34
N ASN A 945 -5.33 -9.91 14.77
CA ASN A 945 -6.26 -10.73 13.98
C ASN A 945 -7.29 -9.93 13.17
N TYR A 946 -7.63 -8.71 13.61
CA TYR A 946 -8.67 -7.88 13.00
C TYR A 946 -8.16 -6.50 12.58
N VAL A 947 -7.70 -5.67 13.52
CA VAL A 947 -7.32 -4.27 13.26
C VAL A 947 -6.17 -4.16 12.25
N LYS A 948 -5.06 -4.85 12.48
CA LYS A 948 -3.92 -4.86 11.55
C LYS A 948 -4.23 -5.55 10.22
N GLN A 949 -5.28 -6.38 10.19
CA GLN A 949 -5.73 -7.12 9.00
C GLN A 949 -6.81 -6.38 8.20
N ASN A 950 -7.16 -5.14 8.57
CA ASN A 950 -8.26 -4.38 7.96
C ASN A 950 -9.62 -5.12 7.96
N LYS A 951 -9.91 -5.87 9.04
CA LYS A 951 -11.21 -6.55 9.22
C LYS A 951 -12.08 -5.71 10.13
N ASN A 952 -12.80 -4.77 9.54
CA ASN A 952 -13.74 -3.91 10.25
C ASN A 952 -14.81 -4.72 10.98
N VAL A 953 -15.25 -4.21 12.14
CA VAL A 953 -16.37 -4.76 12.90
C VAL A 953 -17.64 -4.01 12.48
N THR A 954 -18.66 -4.78 12.13
CA THR A 954 -20.03 -4.31 11.91
C THR A 954 -20.91 -4.75 13.07
N ILE A 955 -21.56 -3.81 13.75
CA ILE A 955 -22.57 -4.06 14.77
C ILE A 955 -23.93 -3.67 14.21
N ASP A 956 -24.88 -4.60 14.22
CA ASP A 956 -26.29 -4.33 13.92
C ASP A 956 -27.07 -4.26 15.25
N LEU A 957 -27.76 -3.13 15.47
CA LEU A 957 -28.61 -2.85 16.62
C LEU A 957 -30.07 -2.67 16.17
N PRO A 958 -30.87 -3.75 16.06
CA PRO A 958 -32.31 -3.64 15.83
C PRO A 958 -32.97 -2.93 17.00
N ALA A 959 -33.84 -1.95 16.73
CA ALA A 959 -34.44 -1.08 17.72
C ALA A 959 -35.87 -0.64 17.33
N LYS A 960 -36.65 -0.22 18.32
CA LYS A 960 -37.97 0.40 18.13
C LYS A 960 -37.95 1.88 18.48
N LEU A 961 -38.43 2.74 17.60
CA LEU A 961 -38.57 4.18 17.82
C LEU A 961 -39.72 4.48 18.78
N LEU A 962 -39.41 5.24 19.84
CA LEU A 962 -40.32 5.60 20.93
C LEU A 962 -40.84 7.05 20.84
N VAL A 963 -40.20 7.89 20.03
CA VAL A 963 -40.58 9.28 19.76
C VAL A 963 -41.99 9.44 19.17
N LYS A 964 -42.56 10.63 19.26
CA LYS A 964 -43.84 11.00 18.63
C LYS A 964 -43.68 11.24 17.13
N ALA A 965 -44.80 11.45 16.44
CA ALA A 965 -44.78 12.01 15.09
C ALA A 965 -44.13 13.40 15.09
N GLY A 966 -43.38 13.73 14.02
CA GLY A 966 -42.61 14.98 13.87
C GLY A 966 -41.34 15.08 14.73
N GLU A 967 -41.04 14.08 15.56
CA GLU A 967 -39.84 14.06 16.41
C GLU A 967 -38.69 13.29 15.72
N LYS A 968 -37.52 13.92 15.66
CA LYS A 968 -36.29 13.36 15.05
C LYS A 968 -35.44 12.61 16.06
N VAL A 969 -35.25 11.32 15.83
CA VAL A 969 -34.21 10.50 16.45
C VAL A 969 -32.88 10.83 15.78
N LYS A 970 -31.82 10.97 16.58
CA LYS A 970 -30.45 11.23 16.15
C LYS A 970 -29.52 10.24 16.82
N ASN A 971 -28.51 9.75 16.11
CA ASN A 971 -27.63 8.71 16.64
C ASN A 971 -26.22 8.73 16.00
N ASP A 972 -25.15 8.60 16.79
CA ASP A 972 -23.75 8.50 16.31
C ASP A 972 -22.95 7.50 17.18
N PHE A 973 -21.70 7.20 16.85
CA PHE A 973 -20.87 6.37 17.72
C PHE A 973 -19.37 6.71 17.64
N LYS A 974 -18.63 6.30 18.65
CA LYS A 974 -17.18 6.48 18.78
C LYS A 974 -16.48 5.13 18.66
N GLN A 975 -15.53 5.04 17.73
CA GLN A 975 -14.53 3.97 17.67
C GLN A 975 -13.33 4.38 18.53
N ILE A 976 -12.78 3.47 19.33
CA ILE A 976 -11.64 3.74 20.22
C ILE A 976 -10.50 2.75 19.95
N ASP A 977 -9.38 3.27 19.44
CA ASP A 977 -8.19 2.47 19.08
C ASP A 977 -6.95 2.92 19.85
N PHE A 978 -6.28 2.00 20.55
CA PHE A 978 -5.15 2.33 21.44
C PHE A 978 -5.49 3.48 22.42
N GLY A 979 -6.74 3.52 22.92
CA GLY A 979 -7.26 4.60 23.75
C GLY A 979 -7.44 5.97 23.05
N ASN A 980 -7.47 6.04 21.72
CA ASN A 980 -7.78 7.26 20.96
C ASN A 980 -9.19 7.15 20.37
N SER A 981 -10.06 8.13 20.63
CA SER A 981 -11.45 8.15 20.16
C SER A 981 -11.59 8.82 18.78
N TYR A 982 -12.42 8.22 17.92
CA TYR A 982 -12.75 8.68 16.56
C TYR A 982 -14.27 8.60 16.35
N GLN A 983 -14.88 9.70 15.89
CA GLN A 983 -16.33 9.90 15.82
C GLN A 983 -16.89 9.48 14.45
N SER A 984 -18.04 8.79 14.41
CA SER A 984 -18.76 8.47 13.17
C SER A 984 -19.51 9.69 12.60
N ASN A 985 -20.07 9.55 11.40
CA ASN A 985 -21.17 10.42 11.00
C ASN A 985 -22.36 10.27 11.96
N LEU A 986 -23.12 11.36 12.12
CA LEU A 986 -24.45 11.34 12.70
C LEU A 986 -25.44 10.74 11.69
N VAL A 987 -26.39 9.94 12.16
CA VAL A 987 -27.60 9.55 11.42
C VAL A 987 -28.85 10.11 12.08
N THR A 988 -29.90 10.29 11.29
CA THR A 988 -31.21 10.73 11.78
C THR A 988 -32.34 9.89 11.16
N VAL A 989 -33.47 9.78 11.86
CA VAL A 989 -34.72 9.22 11.35
C VAL A 989 -35.90 9.86 12.08
N GLU A 990 -37.03 10.02 11.41
CA GLU A 990 -38.22 10.72 11.90
C GLU A 990 -39.47 9.84 11.76
N VAL A 991 -40.42 9.92 12.69
CA VAL A 991 -41.76 9.36 12.46
C VAL A 991 -42.63 10.46 11.83
N PRO A 992 -43.26 10.25 10.66
CA PRO A 992 -43.96 11.31 9.94
C PRO A 992 -45.21 11.79 10.70
N ASP A 993 -45.44 13.11 10.72
CA ASP A 993 -46.69 13.74 11.18
C ASP A 993 -47.57 14.08 9.97
N VAL A 994 -48.24 13.05 9.44
CA VAL A 994 -49.19 13.11 8.32
C VAL A 994 -50.50 12.46 8.74
N LYS A 995 -51.61 12.87 8.11
CA LYS A 995 -52.96 12.36 8.39
C LYS A 995 -53.75 12.32 7.07
N PRO A 996 -54.59 11.30 6.85
CA PRO A 996 -55.50 11.29 5.72
C PRO A 996 -56.58 12.36 5.91
N GLU A 997 -57.24 12.75 4.82
CA GLU A 997 -58.44 13.60 4.86
C GLU A 997 -59.67 12.82 4.36
N LYS A 998 -60.87 13.33 4.66
CA LYS A 998 -62.13 12.71 4.25
C LYS A 998 -63.22 13.74 4.04
N HIS A 999 -63.85 13.70 2.88
CA HIS A 999 -64.87 14.67 2.49
C HIS A 999 -66.11 14.00 1.91
N ALA A 1000 -67.28 14.59 2.13
CA ALA A 1000 -68.48 14.33 1.38
C ALA A 1000 -68.52 15.29 0.18
N LEU A 1001 -68.78 14.80 -1.03
CA LEU A 1001 -68.71 15.57 -2.27
C LEU A 1001 -70.01 15.47 -3.09
N ASP A 1002 -70.36 16.53 -3.82
CA ASP A 1002 -71.43 16.48 -4.82
C ASP A 1002 -71.04 15.52 -5.95
N GLN A 1003 -71.94 14.57 -6.21
CA GLN A 1003 -71.73 13.45 -7.14
C GLN A 1003 -71.48 13.88 -8.60
N LYS A 1004 -71.83 15.12 -8.98
CA LYS A 1004 -71.73 15.60 -10.36
C LYS A 1004 -70.33 15.91 -10.84
N ASP A 1005 -69.45 16.39 -9.95
CA ASP A 1005 -68.15 16.96 -10.37
C ASP A 1005 -66.98 16.71 -9.42
N ASN A 1006 -67.19 16.00 -8.30
CA ASN A 1006 -66.22 15.76 -7.23
C ASN A 1006 -65.59 17.04 -6.61
N LYS A 1007 -66.15 18.24 -6.82
CA LYS A 1007 -65.51 19.51 -6.39
C LYS A 1007 -66.24 20.24 -5.28
N LYS A 1008 -67.57 20.16 -5.22
CA LYS A 1008 -68.31 20.79 -4.12
C LYS A 1008 -68.25 19.91 -2.87
N VAL A 1009 -67.46 20.33 -1.88
CA VAL A 1009 -67.47 19.77 -0.52
C VAL A 1009 -68.83 20.01 0.16
N LEU A 1010 -69.33 18.98 0.84
CA LEU A 1010 -70.63 18.87 1.51
C LEU A 1010 -70.50 18.59 3.01
N ASP A 1011 -69.30 18.61 3.57
CA ASP A 1011 -69.03 18.39 4.99
C ASP A 1011 -69.87 19.32 5.88
N GLY A 1012 -70.55 18.76 6.87
CA GLY A 1012 -71.46 19.47 7.77
C GLY A 1012 -72.71 20.06 7.10
N GLN A 1013 -72.94 19.81 5.80
CA GLN A 1013 -74.11 20.34 5.07
C GLN A 1013 -75.29 19.37 5.10
N GLU A 1014 -76.45 19.91 4.71
CA GLU A 1014 -77.69 19.17 4.54
C GLU A 1014 -77.68 18.37 3.23
N ILE A 1015 -77.92 17.07 3.34
CA ILE A 1015 -78.17 16.13 2.25
C ILE A 1015 -79.66 15.75 2.31
N GLN A 1016 -80.33 15.72 1.16
CA GLN A 1016 -81.74 15.31 1.09
C GLN A 1016 -81.86 13.81 0.79
N ILE A 1017 -82.94 13.16 1.25
CA ILE A 1017 -83.19 11.74 0.96
C ILE A 1017 -83.37 11.55 -0.56
N GLY A 1018 -82.78 10.48 -1.11
CA GLY A 1018 -82.71 10.22 -2.55
C GLY A 1018 -81.67 11.06 -3.30
N LYS A 1019 -80.73 11.70 -2.57
CA LYS A 1019 -79.53 12.32 -3.18
C LYS A 1019 -78.36 11.35 -3.19
N TYR A 1020 -77.60 11.41 -4.28
CA TYR A 1020 -76.32 10.76 -4.40
C TYR A 1020 -75.21 11.72 -3.97
N LEU A 1021 -74.24 11.21 -3.23
CA LEU A 1021 -73.00 11.88 -2.85
C LEU A 1021 -71.82 10.92 -3.05
N ARG A 1022 -70.60 11.47 -3.04
CA ARG A 1022 -69.37 10.67 -3.07
C ARG A 1022 -68.54 10.96 -1.82
N TYR A 1023 -68.12 9.94 -1.10
CA TYR A 1023 -67.10 10.09 -0.07
C TYR A 1023 -65.72 10.01 -0.72
N LEU A 1024 -64.94 11.09 -0.66
CA LEU A 1024 -63.51 11.07 -0.93
C LEU A 1024 -62.77 10.58 0.30
N LEU A 1025 -61.95 9.57 0.10
CA LEU A 1025 -60.96 9.04 1.02
C LEU A 1025 -59.60 9.53 0.51
N ASP A 1026 -59.07 10.59 1.10
CA ASP A 1026 -57.81 11.21 0.68
C ASP A 1026 -56.66 10.56 1.47
N GLY A 1027 -55.65 10.07 0.76
CA GLY A 1027 -54.57 9.28 1.35
C GLY A 1027 -53.63 10.10 2.24
N VAL A 1028 -52.60 9.46 2.78
CA VAL A 1028 -51.38 10.20 3.14
C VAL A 1028 -50.39 10.12 2.00
N THR A 1029 -50.03 11.27 1.44
CA THR A 1029 -48.86 11.37 0.57
C THR A 1029 -47.62 10.98 1.37
N VAL A 1030 -47.05 9.81 1.06
CA VAL A 1030 -45.78 9.35 1.63
C VAL A 1030 -44.68 10.37 1.28
N PRO A 1031 -43.94 10.91 2.27
CA PRO A 1031 -42.91 11.91 2.00
C PRO A 1031 -41.79 11.39 1.10
N THR A 1032 -41.18 12.29 0.30
CA THR A 1032 -40.16 12.03 -0.74
C THR A 1032 -38.99 11.13 -0.32
N LYS A 1033 -38.73 10.95 0.97
CA LYS A 1033 -37.73 10.02 1.48
C LYS A 1033 -38.29 9.27 2.69
N HIS A 1034 -38.52 7.97 2.50
CA HIS A 1034 -39.32 7.12 3.37
C HIS A 1034 -38.68 5.73 3.58
N ASP A 1035 -39.25 4.89 4.44
CA ASP A 1035 -38.94 3.46 4.56
C ASP A 1035 -39.58 2.63 3.43
N SER A 1036 -39.02 1.45 3.12
CA SER A 1036 -39.58 0.59 2.06
C SER A 1036 -41.06 0.31 2.32
N LEU A 1037 -41.95 0.74 1.42
CA LEU A 1037 -43.37 0.51 1.54
C LEU A 1037 -43.67 -0.98 1.34
N PHE A 1038 -44.43 -1.56 2.27
CA PHE A 1038 -44.91 -2.94 2.22
C PHE A 1038 -46.42 -3.06 2.51
N GLN A 1039 -47.05 -1.99 3.00
CA GLN A 1039 -48.48 -1.89 3.21
C GLN A 1039 -48.93 -0.45 2.94
N TYR A 1040 -50.00 -0.29 2.17
CA TYR A 1040 -50.74 0.95 2.01
C TYR A 1040 -52.20 0.56 1.78
N ASP A 1041 -53.03 0.61 2.82
CA ASP A 1041 -54.40 0.11 2.81
C ASP A 1041 -55.38 1.22 3.20
N GLY A 1042 -56.64 1.07 2.79
CA GLY A 1042 -57.72 1.99 3.12
C GLY A 1042 -58.97 1.23 3.52
N ILE A 1043 -59.62 1.63 4.61
CA ILE A 1043 -60.83 1.02 5.15
C ILE A 1043 -61.86 2.11 5.41
N ASP A 1044 -63.05 1.96 4.83
CA ASP A 1044 -64.20 2.84 5.05
C ASP A 1044 -65.35 2.09 5.71
N GLN A 1045 -65.94 2.69 6.74
CA GLN A 1045 -67.05 2.11 7.48
C GLN A 1045 -68.33 2.88 7.20
N LEU A 1046 -69.05 2.48 6.15
CA LEU A 1046 -70.28 3.14 5.73
C LEU A 1046 -71.39 2.93 6.76
N ASP A 1047 -72.15 4.00 7.03
CA ASP A 1047 -73.37 3.94 7.82
C ASP A 1047 -74.52 3.38 6.96
N MET A 1048 -74.69 2.07 7.00
CA MET A 1048 -75.71 1.33 6.26
C MET A 1048 -77.15 1.62 6.70
N VAL A 1049 -77.38 2.43 7.75
CA VAL A 1049 -78.73 2.91 8.12
C VAL A 1049 -79.12 4.11 7.25
N HIS A 1050 -78.17 5.01 6.99
CA HIS A 1050 -78.44 6.27 6.29
C HIS A 1050 -77.94 6.29 4.84
N ASP A 1051 -76.86 5.59 4.51
CA ASP A 1051 -76.23 5.59 3.18
C ASP A 1051 -76.28 4.20 2.52
N ARG A 1052 -76.86 4.14 1.32
CA ARG A 1052 -76.83 2.96 0.46
C ARG A 1052 -75.68 3.08 -0.54
N TYR A 1053 -74.66 2.23 -0.39
CA TYR A 1053 -73.60 2.09 -1.39
C TYR A 1053 -74.18 1.71 -2.77
N THR A 1054 -73.81 2.44 -3.82
CA THR A 1054 -74.36 2.22 -5.18
C THR A 1054 -73.59 1.16 -5.97
N GLY A 1055 -72.45 0.69 -5.46
CA GLY A 1055 -71.52 -0.17 -6.19
C GLY A 1055 -70.50 0.58 -7.05
N LYS A 1056 -70.66 1.91 -7.25
CA LYS A 1056 -69.68 2.71 -7.99
C LYS A 1056 -68.58 3.23 -7.09
N TRP A 1057 -67.35 3.15 -7.57
CA TRP A 1057 -66.17 3.70 -6.94
C TRP A 1057 -65.10 4.09 -7.98
N GLU A 1058 -64.28 5.06 -7.64
CA GLU A 1058 -63.21 5.62 -8.48
C GLU A 1058 -61.93 5.67 -7.64
N GLY A 1059 -60.77 5.41 -8.22
CA GLY A 1059 -59.49 5.29 -7.52
C GLY A 1059 -58.35 5.93 -8.30
N ILE A 1060 -57.49 6.66 -7.58
CA ILE A 1060 -56.33 7.38 -8.12
C ILE A 1060 -55.10 6.97 -7.32
N LEU A 1061 -54.14 6.31 -7.97
CA LEU A 1061 -52.82 6.02 -7.38
C LEU A 1061 -51.80 6.95 -8.02
N LYS A 1062 -51.06 7.73 -7.22
CA LYS A 1062 -50.12 8.74 -7.71
C LYS A 1062 -48.76 8.62 -7.03
N GLY A 1063 -47.70 8.90 -7.79
CA GLY A 1063 -46.34 8.90 -7.25
C GLY A 1063 -45.41 9.83 -8.03
N THR A 1064 -44.68 10.68 -7.31
CA THR A 1064 -43.86 11.76 -7.90
C THR A 1064 -42.45 11.79 -7.32
N GLU A 1065 -41.58 12.66 -7.85
CA GLU A 1065 -40.20 12.90 -7.37
C GLU A 1065 -39.23 11.70 -7.42
N TYR A 1066 -39.63 10.57 -8.01
CA TYR A 1066 -38.72 9.46 -8.31
C TYR A 1066 -37.60 9.90 -9.25
N THR A 1067 -36.43 9.28 -9.11
CA THR A 1067 -35.31 9.46 -10.04
C THR A 1067 -34.64 8.12 -10.30
N ALA A 1068 -34.51 7.75 -11.57
CA ALA A 1068 -34.01 6.45 -11.98
C ALA A 1068 -32.52 6.33 -11.62
N GLU A 1069 -32.18 5.57 -10.56
CA GLU A 1069 -30.79 5.41 -10.13
C GLU A 1069 -29.93 4.60 -11.12
N GLN A 1070 -30.57 4.01 -12.12
CA GLN A 1070 -29.99 3.27 -13.24
C GLN A 1070 -30.96 3.35 -14.44
N ASP A 1071 -30.57 2.80 -15.58
CA ASP A 1071 -31.52 2.61 -16.69
C ASP A 1071 -32.62 1.64 -16.24
N LEU A 1072 -33.87 2.02 -16.43
CA LEU A 1072 -35.05 1.40 -15.84
C LEU A 1072 -36.14 1.22 -16.89
N ILE A 1073 -36.82 0.07 -16.88
CA ILE A 1073 -38.02 -0.19 -17.67
C ILE A 1073 -39.14 -0.48 -16.67
N LEU A 1074 -40.31 0.11 -16.87
CA LEU A 1074 -41.49 -0.09 -16.02
C LEU A 1074 -42.65 -0.65 -16.85
N PRO A 1075 -43.49 -1.53 -16.29
CA PRO A 1075 -44.63 -2.14 -16.99
C PRO A 1075 -45.84 -1.17 -17.12
N TYR A 1076 -45.59 0.13 -17.02
CA TYR A 1076 -46.59 1.20 -17.04
C TYR A 1076 -46.00 2.51 -17.57
N ASP A 1077 -46.88 3.38 -18.06
CA ASP A 1077 -46.52 4.73 -18.52
C ASP A 1077 -46.00 5.59 -17.36
N VAL A 1078 -44.96 6.39 -17.62
CA VAL A 1078 -44.47 7.42 -16.69
C VAL A 1078 -44.31 8.77 -17.39
N ILE A 1079 -44.40 9.84 -16.61
CA ILE A 1079 -44.20 11.22 -17.05
C ILE A 1079 -42.84 11.70 -16.54
N LEU A 1080 -41.97 12.13 -17.46
CA LEU A 1080 -40.68 12.74 -17.12
C LEU A 1080 -40.85 14.20 -16.69
N LYS A 1081 -39.83 14.76 -16.02
CA LYS A 1081 -39.83 16.15 -15.53
C LYS A 1081 -40.00 17.24 -16.60
N ASP A 1082 -39.79 16.93 -17.88
CA ASP A 1082 -40.05 17.82 -19.03
C ASP A 1082 -41.49 17.71 -19.58
N GLY A 1083 -42.34 16.87 -18.97
CA GLY A 1083 -43.69 16.56 -19.42
C GLY A 1083 -43.78 15.45 -20.45
N LYS A 1084 -42.66 14.85 -20.88
CA LYS A 1084 -42.66 13.75 -21.85
C LYS A 1084 -43.17 12.46 -21.21
N VAL A 1085 -44.17 11.83 -21.83
CA VAL A 1085 -44.58 10.46 -21.51
C VAL A 1085 -43.56 9.45 -22.09
N VAL A 1086 -43.14 8.50 -21.26
CA VAL A 1086 -42.41 7.28 -21.60
C VAL A 1086 -43.39 6.13 -21.42
N LYS A 1087 -43.56 5.25 -22.42
CA LYS A 1087 -44.62 4.24 -22.40
C LYS A 1087 -44.23 2.99 -21.60
N ALA A 1088 -45.23 2.22 -21.18
CA ALA A 1088 -45.02 0.89 -20.61
C ALA A 1088 -44.07 0.06 -21.50
N GLY A 1089 -42.96 -0.41 -20.95
CA GLY A 1089 -41.90 -1.14 -21.67
C GLY A 1089 -40.78 -0.27 -22.27
N ASP A 1090 -40.95 1.05 -22.39
CA ASP A 1090 -39.88 1.95 -22.82
C ASP A 1090 -38.83 2.17 -21.71
N LYS A 1091 -37.60 2.52 -22.12
CA LYS A 1091 -36.48 2.73 -21.21
C LYS A 1091 -36.39 4.18 -20.68
N ILE A 1092 -36.54 4.32 -19.37
CA ILE A 1092 -36.17 5.50 -18.58
C ILE A 1092 -34.65 5.49 -18.38
N VAL A 1093 -33.96 6.59 -18.71
CA VAL A 1093 -32.49 6.68 -18.62
C VAL A 1093 -32.04 7.01 -17.20
N LYS A 1094 -30.91 6.46 -16.76
CA LYS A 1094 -30.28 6.78 -15.46
C LYS A 1094 -30.18 8.31 -15.25
N GLY A 1095 -30.70 8.78 -14.12
CA GLY A 1095 -30.71 10.20 -13.73
C GLY A 1095 -31.95 10.97 -14.18
N SER A 1096 -32.84 10.37 -14.98
CA SER A 1096 -34.15 10.97 -15.29
C SER A 1096 -35.05 10.95 -14.06
N SER A 1097 -35.65 12.10 -13.72
CA SER A 1097 -36.75 12.16 -12.75
C SER A 1097 -38.09 11.88 -13.44
N TYR A 1098 -38.93 11.07 -12.78
CA TYR A 1098 -40.20 10.59 -13.32
C TYR A 1098 -41.32 10.56 -12.27
N ALA A 1099 -42.56 10.47 -12.75
CA ALA A 1099 -43.78 10.34 -11.97
C ALA A 1099 -44.76 9.38 -12.66
N PHE A 1100 -45.73 8.83 -11.93
CA PHE A 1100 -46.80 7.99 -12.47
C PHE A 1100 -48.14 8.35 -11.82
N THR A 1101 -49.23 8.10 -12.56
CA THR A 1101 -50.61 8.23 -12.08
C THR A 1101 -51.46 7.14 -12.73
N PHE A 1102 -52.30 6.47 -11.94
CA PHE A 1102 -53.26 5.47 -12.39
C PHE A 1102 -54.66 5.87 -11.95
N GLU A 1103 -55.53 6.15 -12.90
CA GLU A 1103 -56.95 6.46 -12.67
C GLU A 1103 -57.79 5.26 -13.14
N PHE A 1104 -58.70 4.78 -12.30
CA PHE A 1104 -59.54 3.60 -12.58
C PHE A 1104 -60.81 3.58 -11.71
N ASN A 1105 -61.73 2.66 -12.00
CA ASN A 1105 -63.05 2.56 -11.36
C ASN A 1105 -63.56 1.11 -11.35
N GLN A 1106 -64.80 0.90 -10.85
CA GLN A 1106 -65.43 -0.44 -10.77
C GLN A 1106 -65.47 -1.22 -12.10
N ASP A 1107 -65.51 -0.53 -13.25
CA ASP A 1107 -65.62 -1.14 -14.58
C ASP A 1107 -64.25 -1.37 -15.26
N THR A 1108 -63.15 -1.00 -14.60
CA THR A 1108 -61.80 -1.02 -15.18
C THR A 1108 -61.21 -2.44 -15.22
N ASN A 1109 -61.59 -3.20 -16.26
CA ASN A 1109 -61.15 -4.59 -16.47
C ASN A 1109 -59.70 -4.69 -17.01
N SER A 1110 -58.72 -4.20 -16.24
CA SER A 1110 -57.29 -4.27 -16.56
C SER A 1110 -56.54 -5.25 -15.66
N GLU A 1111 -55.90 -6.25 -16.26
CA GLU A 1111 -55.02 -7.21 -15.57
C GLU A 1111 -53.77 -6.57 -14.94
N PHE A 1112 -53.45 -5.33 -15.30
CA PHE A 1112 -52.43 -4.55 -14.61
C PHE A 1112 -52.98 -3.89 -13.34
N ILE A 1113 -54.14 -3.22 -13.42
CA ILE A 1113 -54.76 -2.56 -12.24
C ILE A 1113 -55.13 -3.59 -11.16
N LYS A 1114 -55.63 -4.77 -11.53
CA LYS A 1114 -55.87 -5.90 -10.60
C LYS A 1114 -54.62 -6.38 -9.86
N LYS A 1115 -53.42 -6.11 -10.39
CA LYS A 1115 -52.12 -6.40 -9.74
C LYS A 1115 -51.59 -5.23 -8.91
N LEU A 1116 -52.13 -4.02 -9.08
CA LEU A 1116 -51.80 -2.86 -8.25
C LEU A 1116 -52.66 -2.77 -6.99
N VAL A 1117 -53.95 -3.09 -7.08
CA VAL A 1117 -54.90 -2.90 -5.98
C VAL A 1117 -56.01 -3.95 -5.97
N THR A 1118 -56.44 -4.34 -4.77
CA THR A 1118 -57.66 -5.13 -4.54
C THR A 1118 -58.67 -4.31 -3.75
N VAL A 1119 -59.81 -4.00 -4.36
CA VAL A 1119 -60.98 -3.39 -3.69
C VAL A 1119 -61.93 -4.48 -3.18
N LYS A 1120 -62.53 -4.29 -2.00
CA LYS A 1120 -63.46 -5.23 -1.35
C LYS A 1120 -64.64 -4.49 -0.73
N TRP A 1121 -65.80 -5.14 -0.74
CA TRP A 1121 -67.04 -4.67 -0.11
C TRP A 1121 -67.68 -5.79 0.71
N ASP A 1122 -67.88 -5.58 2.01
CA ASP A 1122 -68.73 -6.43 2.85
C ASP A 1122 -70.11 -5.79 3.04
N ALA A 1123 -71.09 -6.30 2.28
CA ALA A 1123 -72.48 -5.88 2.36
C ALA A 1123 -73.19 -6.19 3.70
N LYS A 1124 -72.57 -6.96 4.60
CA LYS A 1124 -73.09 -7.23 5.96
C LYS A 1124 -72.47 -6.32 7.02
N GLY A 1125 -71.15 -6.14 6.97
CA GLY A 1125 -70.42 -5.26 7.89
C GLY A 1125 -70.50 -3.77 7.53
N GLY A 1126 -70.88 -3.42 6.30
CA GLY A 1126 -70.83 -2.04 5.80
C GLY A 1126 -69.40 -1.56 5.50
N GLN A 1127 -68.42 -2.47 5.49
CA GLN A 1127 -67.01 -2.16 5.30
C GLN A 1127 -66.65 -2.18 3.82
N TRP A 1128 -66.21 -1.04 3.32
CA TRP A 1128 -65.53 -0.90 2.03
C TRP A 1128 -64.01 -0.84 2.28
N SER A 1129 -63.18 -1.36 1.38
CA SER A 1129 -61.72 -1.26 1.55
C SER A 1129 -60.92 -1.41 0.26
N TYR A 1130 -59.72 -0.84 0.24
CA TYR A 1130 -58.66 -1.13 -0.74
C TYR A 1130 -57.40 -1.67 -0.04
N VAL A 1131 -56.65 -2.50 -0.76
CA VAL A 1131 -55.31 -2.98 -0.38
C VAL A 1131 -54.39 -2.80 -1.58
N ILE A 1132 -53.35 -1.97 -1.45
CA ILE A 1132 -52.34 -1.82 -2.51
C ILE A 1132 -51.36 -3.01 -2.46
N ASN A 1133 -50.97 -3.52 -3.63
CA ASN A 1133 -50.14 -4.71 -3.74
C ASN A 1133 -48.72 -4.48 -3.17
N GLN A 1134 -48.28 -5.40 -2.31
CA GLN A 1134 -47.00 -5.32 -1.62
C GLN A 1134 -45.78 -5.34 -2.56
N ASP A 1135 -45.81 -6.10 -3.66
CA ASP A 1135 -44.68 -6.16 -4.60
C ASP A 1135 -44.55 -4.88 -5.42
N PHE A 1136 -45.68 -4.27 -5.79
CA PHE A 1136 -45.70 -2.91 -6.35
C PHE A 1136 -45.11 -1.91 -5.36
N LEU A 1137 -45.56 -1.88 -4.09
CA LEU A 1137 -45.01 -0.99 -3.06
C LEU A 1137 -43.50 -1.20 -2.82
N ASN A 1138 -43.06 -2.46 -2.74
CA ASN A 1138 -41.64 -2.83 -2.62
C ASN A 1138 -40.79 -2.26 -3.78
N SER A 1139 -41.36 -2.19 -4.99
CA SER A 1139 -40.68 -1.73 -6.21
C SER A 1139 -40.40 -0.22 -6.23
N LEU A 1140 -41.18 0.58 -5.49
CA LEU A 1140 -41.03 2.04 -5.43
C LEU A 1140 -39.74 2.48 -4.74
N GLY A 1141 -39.20 1.66 -3.84
CA GLY A 1141 -37.93 1.94 -3.16
C GLY A 1141 -38.09 2.73 -1.86
N VAL A 1142 -37.31 3.81 -1.71
CA VAL A 1142 -37.19 4.66 -0.51
C VAL A 1142 -37.04 6.15 -0.85
N LYS A 1143 -37.36 6.51 -2.10
CA LYS A 1143 -37.21 7.86 -2.67
C LYS A 1143 -38.27 8.11 -3.73
N GLY A 1144 -39.00 9.21 -3.60
CA GLY A 1144 -40.23 9.50 -4.32
C GLY A 1144 -41.41 9.60 -3.35
N THR A 1145 -42.55 10.07 -3.82
CA THR A 1145 -43.81 10.09 -3.07
C THR A 1145 -44.71 8.95 -3.52
N PHE A 1146 -45.62 8.52 -2.66
CA PHE A 1146 -46.69 7.59 -3.03
C PHE A 1146 -47.97 7.96 -2.31
N ASP A 1147 -49.11 7.86 -3.00
CA ASP A 1147 -50.41 8.24 -2.46
C ASP A 1147 -51.56 7.51 -3.17
N ALA A 1148 -52.69 7.33 -2.50
CA ALA A 1148 -53.83 6.57 -3.02
C ALA A 1148 -55.19 7.09 -2.52
N ASP A 1149 -55.93 7.70 -3.45
CA ASP A 1149 -57.18 8.42 -3.18
C ASP A 1149 -58.36 7.65 -3.79
N PHE A 1150 -59.49 7.57 -3.09
CA PHE A 1150 -60.67 6.85 -3.58
C PHE A 1150 -61.98 7.59 -3.35
N TYR A 1151 -62.90 7.48 -4.30
CA TYR A 1151 -64.25 8.05 -4.22
C TYR A 1151 -65.27 6.91 -4.16
N ILE A 1152 -66.12 6.89 -3.13
CA ILE A 1152 -67.20 5.90 -2.95
C ILE A 1152 -68.53 6.59 -3.17
N GLU A 1153 -69.33 6.14 -4.14
CA GLU A 1153 -70.67 6.71 -4.39
C GLU A 1153 -71.74 6.03 -3.52
N VAL A 1154 -72.53 6.84 -2.82
CA VAL A 1154 -73.64 6.39 -1.96
C VAL A 1154 -74.90 7.22 -2.21
N GLU A 1155 -76.04 6.67 -1.83
CA GLU A 1155 -77.36 7.34 -1.86
C GLU A 1155 -77.91 7.48 -0.45
N ARG A 1156 -78.31 8.70 -0.07
CA ARG A 1156 -78.91 9.01 1.23
C ARG A 1156 -80.33 8.45 1.32
N ILE A 1157 -80.55 7.40 2.11
CA ILE A 1157 -81.83 6.67 2.22
C ILE A 1157 -82.65 6.99 3.47
N ALA A 1158 -82.04 7.53 4.54
CA ALA A 1158 -82.74 7.86 5.79
C ALA A 1158 -82.34 9.24 6.36
N ALA A 1159 -83.17 9.77 7.27
CA ALA A 1159 -82.95 11.03 7.98
C ALA A 1159 -82.18 10.82 9.29
N GLY A 1160 -81.26 11.74 9.62
CA GLY A 1160 -80.37 11.64 10.77
C GLY A 1160 -79.05 12.41 10.58
N GLU A 1161 -78.20 12.36 11.60
CA GLU A 1161 -76.77 12.66 11.48
C GLU A 1161 -76.03 11.43 10.94
N VAL A 1162 -75.14 11.64 9.98
CA VAL A 1162 -74.39 10.56 9.33
C VAL A 1162 -72.90 10.84 9.47
N GLU A 1163 -72.25 10.15 10.41
CA GLU A 1163 -70.79 10.14 10.55
C GLU A 1163 -70.22 8.98 9.74
N ASN A 1164 -69.25 9.24 8.86
CA ASN A 1164 -68.51 8.21 8.15
C ASN A 1164 -67.01 8.30 8.45
N THR A 1165 -66.37 7.18 8.79
CA THR A 1165 -64.97 7.09 9.23
C THR A 1165 -64.10 6.37 8.19
N PHE A 1166 -62.94 6.95 7.88
CA PHE A 1166 -61.90 6.37 7.02
C PHE A 1166 -60.66 6.05 7.87
N VAL A 1167 -60.05 4.89 7.64
CA VAL A 1167 -58.76 4.49 8.22
C VAL A 1167 -57.79 4.16 7.08
N ASN A 1168 -56.69 4.91 7.00
CA ASN A 1168 -55.56 4.62 6.11
C ASN A 1168 -54.44 3.97 6.93
N ILE A 1169 -53.84 2.91 6.39
CA ILE A 1169 -52.81 2.11 7.09
C ILE A 1169 -51.55 2.05 6.22
N VAL A 1170 -50.47 2.68 6.67
CA VAL A 1170 -49.19 2.70 5.94
C VAL A 1170 -48.12 2.02 6.78
N ASN A 1171 -47.51 0.94 6.26
CA ASN A 1171 -46.49 0.14 6.95
C ASN A 1171 -46.85 -0.26 8.40
N GLY A 1172 -48.14 -0.53 8.68
CA GLY A 1172 -48.66 -0.87 10.01
C GLY A 1172 -48.93 0.33 10.94
N GLN A 1173 -48.80 1.57 10.47
CA GLN A 1173 -49.31 2.77 11.16
C GLN A 1173 -50.72 3.09 10.68
N GLU A 1174 -51.72 2.90 11.55
CA GLU A 1174 -53.12 3.28 11.32
C GLU A 1174 -53.32 4.79 11.57
N MET A 1175 -54.05 5.46 10.68
CA MET A 1175 -54.37 6.89 10.75
C MET A 1175 -55.83 7.10 10.32
N THR A 1176 -56.56 8.01 10.98
CA THR A 1176 -58.03 8.08 10.88
C THR A 1176 -58.51 9.47 10.48
N ALA A 1177 -59.43 9.52 9.51
CA ALA A 1177 -60.19 10.71 9.11
C ALA A 1177 -61.69 10.47 9.27
N LYS A 1178 -62.48 11.55 9.41
CA LYS A 1178 -63.92 11.50 9.61
C LYS A 1178 -64.63 12.66 8.91
N VAL A 1179 -65.85 12.40 8.45
CA VAL A 1179 -66.77 13.43 7.95
C VAL A 1179 -68.17 13.19 8.54
N THR A 1180 -68.93 14.28 8.72
CA THR A 1180 -70.33 14.24 9.17
C THR A 1180 -71.23 15.00 8.19
N THR A 1181 -72.44 14.50 7.93
CA THR A 1181 -73.47 15.19 7.13
C THR A 1181 -74.86 15.05 7.77
N HIS A 1182 -75.70 16.07 7.63
CA HIS A 1182 -77.06 16.07 8.20
C HIS A 1182 -78.11 15.69 7.14
N THR A 1183 -79.19 15.02 7.54
CA THR A 1183 -80.37 14.76 6.69
C THR A 1183 -81.65 15.06 7.46
N PRO A 1184 -82.49 16.01 7.00
CA PRO A 1184 -83.70 16.39 7.71
C PRO A 1184 -84.80 15.34 7.55
N PRO A 1185 -85.76 15.25 8.50
CA PRO A 1185 -86.90 14.36 8.37
C PRO A 1185 -87.76 14.70 7.15
N LYS A 1186 -88.28 13.66 6.49
CA LYS A 1186 -89.15 13.79 5.31
C LYS A 1186 -90.44 14.56 5.68
N PRO A 1187 -90.88 15.57 4.89
CA PRO A 1187 -92.16 16.23 5.10
C PRO A 1187 -93.35 15.28 4.96
N GLU A 1188 -94.35 15.42 5.84
CA GLU A 1188 -95.64 14.73 5.75
C GLU A 1188 -96.59 15.43 4.75
N GLU A 1189 -97.45 14.66 4.06
CA GLU A 1189 -98.47 15.21 3.17
C GLU A 1189 -99.76 15.62 3.91
N PRO A 1190 -100.47 16.67 3.46
CA PRO A 1190 -101.47 17.36 4.27
C PRO A 1190 -102.85 16.68 4.30
N GLY A 1191 -103.23 16.14 5.45
CA GLY A 1191 -104.60 15.70 5.74
C GLY A 1191 -105.58 16.86 6.07
N LYS A 1192 -106.86 16.70 5.70
CA LYS A 1192 -108.00 17.54 6.10
C LYS A 1192 -109.13 16.64 6.66
N PRO A 1193 -110.06 17.12 7.51
CA PRO A 1193 -110.08 18.37 8.30
C PRO A 1193 -110.40 18.17 9.81
N ASN A 1194 -110.50 19.30 10.54
CA ASN A 1194 -110.79 19.48 11.99
C ASN A 1194 -112.14 18.85 12.45
N PRO A 1195 -112.38 18.58 13.78
CA PRO A 1195 -112.60 19.69 14.73
C PRO A 1195 -111.99 19.57 16.16
N GLN A 1196 -111.52 20.73 16.64
CA GLN A 1196 -111.38 21.21 18.03
C GLN A 1196 -112.68 21.09 18.88
N PRO A 1197 -112.70 21.36 20.22
CA PRO A 1197 -111.73 22.15 21.02
C PRO A 1197 -111.36 21.65 22.43
N SER A 1198 -110.25 22.15 22.99
CA SER A 1198 -110.30 23.11 24.13
C SER A 1198 -108.94 23.75 24.45
N LEU A 1199 -108.96 25.07 24.68
CA LEU A 1199 -107.91 25.95 25.21
C LEU A 1199 -108.40 26.47 26.59
N PRO A 1200 -107.66 27.27 27.41
CA PRO A 1200 -106.50 28.11 27.07
C PRO A 1200 -105.33 28.20 28.10
N ASN A 1201 -104.37 29.08 27.76
CA ASN A 1201 -103.43 29.88 28.60
C ASN A 1201 -101.94 29.50 28.48
N THR A 1202 -100.97 30.44 28.34
CA THR A 1202 -101.02 31.93 28.26
C THR A 1202 -99.70 32.51 27.67
N GLY A 1203 -99.75 33.58 26.86
CA GLY A 1203 -98.61 34.45 26.47
C GLY A 1203 -97.63 33.85 25.43
N SER A 1204 -97.31 34.42 24.25
CA SER A 1204 -97.34 35.80 23.69
C SER A 1204 -96.33 36.76 24.35
N ALA A 1205 -95.49 37.54 23.65
CA ALA A 1205 -95.28 37.85 22.21
C ALA A 1205 -93.75 37.99 21.94
N ALA A 1206 -93.10 37.75 20.79
CA ALA A 1206 -93.40 37.77 19.34
C ALA A 1206 -92.82 39.00 18.58
N SER A 1207 -92.11 38.71 17.47
CA SER A 1207 -91.66 39.61 16.37
C SER A 1207 -90.55 40.65 16.63
N MET A 1208 -89.52 40.67 15.76
CA MET A 1208 -89.36 41.68 14.69
C MET A 1208 -88.06 41.46 13.88
N LEU A 1209 -88.23 41.25 12.56
CA LEU A 1209 -87.25 41.61 11.52
C LEU A 1209 -87.78 42.91 10.88
N PRO A 1210 -86.93 43.88 10.44
CA PRO A 1210 -86.20 43.67 9.18
C PRO A 1210 -84.85 44.40 9.01
N VAL A 1211 -84.31 44.24 7.81
CA VAL A 1211 -83.18 44.93 7.15
C VAL A 1211 -83.33 46.46 7.12
N VAL A 1212 -82.21 47.23 7.13
CA VAL A 1212 -81.86 48.37 6.23
C VAL A 1212 -80.71 49.23 6.79
N GLY A 1213 -79.83 49.73 5.91
CA GLY A 1213 -79.29 51.10 6.04
C GLY A 1213 -77.78 51.28 6.18
N MET A 1214 -77.15 51.88 5.16
CA MET A 1214 -75.82 52.50 5.29
C MET A 1214 -75.90 53.83 6.04
N ILE A 1215 -74.81 54.23 6.70
CA ILE A 1215 -74.41 55.65 6.78
C ILE A 1215 -73.02 55.79 6.17
N LEU A 1216 -72.84 56.84 5.37
CA LEU A 1216 -71.62 57.12 4.60
C LEU A 1216 -71.10 58.50 5.04
N GLY A 1217 -69.86 58.58 5.53
CA GLY A 1217 -69.39 59.76 6.27
C GLY A 1217 -67.86 59.90 6.34
N LEU A 1218 -67.28 60.38 5.24
CA LEU A 1218 -66.45 61.60 5.15
C LEU A 1218 -65.81 62.15 6.46
N LEU A 1219 -64.58 62.68 6.49
CA LEU A 1219 -63.37 62.58 5.65
C LEU A 1219 -62.28 63.43 6.34
N SER A 1220 -60.99 63.06 6.21
CA SER A 1220 -59.83 63.99 6.29
C SER A 1220 -59.46 64.61 7.67
N LEU A 1221 -58.26 65.18 7.90
CA LEU A 1221 -57.11 65.45 7.02
C LEU A 1221 -55.76 65.49 7.81
N ALA A 1222 -54.64 65.30 7.10
CA ALA A 1222 -53.29 65.84 7.38
C ALA A 1222 -52.34 65.22 8.43
N GLY A 1223 -51.82 64.02 8.14
CA GLY A 1223 -50.36 63.76 8.08
C GLY A 1223 -49.54 63.77 9.39
N LEU A 1224 -48.19 63.68 9.40
CA LEU A 1224 -47.12 63.47 8.39
C LEU A 1224 -45.95 62.74 9.14
N ARG A 1225 -44.92 62.05 8.62
CA ARG A 1225 -44.35 61.57 7.32
C ARG A 1225 -43.21 60.54 7.72
N LYS A 1226 -42.37 59.85 6.93
CA LYS A 1226 -42.02 59.78 5.49
C LYS A 1226 -41.25 58.44 5.19
N SER A 1227 -41.48 57.80 4.02
CA SER A 1227 -40.48 57.27 3.02
C SER A 1227 -39.26 56.40 3.39
N LYS A 1228 -38.72 55.51 2.52
CA LYS A 1228 -39.09 54.98 1.17
C LYS A 1228 -38.10 53.85 0.76
N GLU A 1229 -38.54 52.99 -0.17
CA GLU A 1229 -37.78 52.35 -1.29
C GLU A 1229 -36.52 51.49 -1.00
N ASN A 1230 -36.24 50.41 -1.74
CA ASN A 1230 -36.93 49.77 -2.88
C ASN A 1230 -37.21 48.30 -2.57
#